data_AF-A0A812UWH0-F1
#
_entry.id   AF-A0A812UWH0-F1
#
_cell.length_a   1.000
_cell.length_b   1.000
_cell.length_c   1.000
_cell.angle_alpha   90.00
_cell.angle_beta   90.00
_cell.angle_gamma   90.00
#
_symmetry.space_group_name_H-M   'P 1'
#
loop_
_entity.id
_entity.type
_entity.pdbx_description
1 polymer ?
#
loop_
_entity_poly.entity_id
_entity_poly.type
_entity_poly.pdbx_seq_one_letter_code
_entity_poly.pdbx_strand_id
1 'polypeptide(L)'
;MQTQGYRDHCLIIVGRGSEAEEVLARRRLQAGGRLVHILSQGPEDRRVQVRAFEALDAWFLWYPPLRGETTSFGRRLGPSLRTRWTKTGPDAVELQEQQQLHVFLTSGKMRHVRILAEDGSIEMEISGEVILDPDMQLATELEVEVADLELKPCGTCSFRRIVPCMILQLLVHTVRWLVSMHFEQHAQAGGFAWWRGLLLSMATIFMVFGYAESMSVSLAGTLPTVAPQASGIVFLVIMTLALGSAGVTDLTGTVIGATVAIIPGGGLQVLLTQSSQPHRRLRQCLKWTLAQYSGTAGCCIIMSSIVFLYVFLLSRGQKVVATLLLPSATALAEAGLVKFASKAYEKLVLGKRPAVPGDISCVSLPLMVVAAHSLAEAVRLVGLLSGAIRTGSFYWLGAAVQTLVLNVLVRQGWARYVAFQIAKRVAGARWAVDLAAPTAWSKLHDEIKIYGGYLRFVVPFSLVAARAMYYSDLSWAGPRAPAFNVSAAIAIVVLLIFEVLEDQVVLRELLPTAPVPPEMIAGAKPHSNAEVGSLMASELKPELANKLDPWCKEDLDSRGTRRSAMSSIVPEAKGPELLGHCISLGPRRASMGSRLRRKMGQEREVVPALFLHGLREMSFVAHLAAASVICEFSLGWLDVNLGSGFARGLCDVPGTLNPLSLVLQPTPLRC
;
A
#
# COMPACT_ATOMS: atom_id res chain seq x y z
N MET A 1 -19.06 17.41 -18.38
CA MET A 1 -18.27 17.11 -17.16
C MET A 1 -18.99 17.44 -15.84
N GLN A 2 -20.25 17.90 -15.82
CA GLN A 2 -20.80 18.65 -14.66
C GLN A 2 -21.75 17.90 -13.69
N THR A 3 -22.31 16.74 -14.04
CA THR A 3 -23.25 16.05 -13.13
C THR A 3 -22.55 15.03 -12.24
N GLN A 4 -21.69 14.19 -12.83
CA GLN A 4 -20.99 13.13 -12.10
C GLN A 4 -19.97 13.67 -11.08
N GLY A 5 -19.31 14.81 -11.36
CA GLY A 5 -18.28 15.36 -10.46
C GLY A 5 -18.79 15.69 -9.05
N TYR A 6 -19.98 16.29 -8.91
CA TYR A 6 -20.56 16.56 -7.58
C TYR A 6 -20.93 15.27 -6.84
N ARG A 7 -21.51 14.29 -7.55
CA ARG A 7 -21.82 12.97 -7.00
C ARG A 7 -20.58 12.26 -6.51
N ASP A 8 -19.53 12.28 -7.33
CA ASP A 8 -18.23 11.70 -7.05
C ASP A 8 -17.64 12.29 -5.77
N HIS A 9 -17.70 13.62 -5.61
CA HIS A 9 -17.25 14.31 -4.41
C HIS A 9 -18.01 13.94 -3.14
N CYS A 10 -19.35 13.92 -3.20
CA CYS A 10 -20.19 13.54 -2.08
C CYS A 10 -21.62 13.25 -2.55
N LEU A 11 -22.19 12.11 -2.16
CA LEU A 11 -23.63 11.90 -2.21
C LEU A 11 -24.22 12.34 -0.87
N ILE A 12 -25.17 13.27 -0.88
CA ILE A 12 -25.86 13.78 0.31
C ILE A 12 -27.29 13.29 0.24
N ILE A 13 -27.69 12.44 1.18
CA ILE A 13 -29.06 11.98 1.31
C ILE A 13 -29.71 12.76 2.43
N VAL A 14 -30.86 13.39 2.18
CA VAL A 14 -31.66 14.06 3.21
C VAL A 14 -33.00 13.35 3.27
N GLY A 15 -33.36 12.77 4.40
CA GLY A 15 -34.58 11.96 4.46
C GLY A 15 -34.86 11.38 5.84
N ARG A 16 -35.87 10.52 5.90
CA ARG A 16 -36.38 9.92 7.15
C ARG A 16 -35.56 8.74 7.64
N GLY A 17 -34.53 8.34 6.88
CA GLY A 17 -33.81 7.11 7.10
C GLY A 17 -34.66 5.90 6.70
N SER A 18 -35.34 5.96 5.56
CA SER A 18 -36.09 4.84 4.98
C SER A 18 -35.19 3.70 4.50
N GLU A 19 -35.79 2.56 4.10
CA GLU A 19 -35.06 1.43 3.52
C GLU A 19 -34.41 1.81 2.18
N ALA A 20 -35.07 2.62 1.37
CA ALA A 20 -34.54 3.12 0.10
C ALA A 20 -33.28 3.97 0.30
N GLU A 21 -33.28 4.85 1.31
CA GLU A 21 -32.08 5.61 1.70
C GLU A 21 -30.94 4.69 2.12
N GLU A 22 -31.23 3.60 2.83
CA GLU A 22 -30.23 2.63 3.27
C GLU A 22 -29.65 1.85 2.08
N VAL A 23 -30.48 1.41 1.14
CA VAL A 23 -30.03 0.75 -0.10
C VAL A 23 -29.12 1.68 -0.90
N LEU A 24 -29.55 2.93 -1.11
CA LEU A 24 -28.77 3.92 -1.85
C LEU A 24 -27.42 4.22 -1.17
N ALA A 25 -27.45 4.41 0.16
CA ALA A 25 -26.28 4.62 0.98
C ALA A 25 -25.28 3.47 0.88
N ARG A 26 -25.75 2.22 1.00
CA ARG A 26 -24.90 1.03 0.89
C ARG A 26 -24.26 0.92 -0.48
N ARG A 27 -25.03 1.10 -1.57
CA ARG A 27 -24.48 1.09 -2.93
C ARG A 27 -23.39 2.16 -3.11
N ARG A 28 -23.60 3.36 -2.58
CA ARG A 28 -22.60 4.45 -2.65
C ARG A 28 -21.32 4.13 -1.88
N LEU A 29 -21.45 3.64 -0.65
CA LEU A 29 -20.29 3.26 0.17
C LEU A 29 -19.51 2.09 -0.46
N GLN A 30 -20.21 1.12 -1.06
CA GLN A 30 -19.61 0.00 -1.79
C GLN A 30 -18.82 0.46 -3.02
N ALA A 31 -19.30 1.50 -3.70
CA ALA A 31 -18.56 2.16 -4.78
C ALA A 31 -17.28 2.89 -4.30
N GLY A 32 -17.02 2.93 -2.99
CA GLY A 32 -15.92 3.68 -2.38
C GLY A 32 -16.19 5.18 -2.34
N GLY A 33 -17.44 5.57 -2.55
CA GLY A 33 -17.87 6.96 -2.61
C GLY A 33 -18.15 7.55 -1.25
N ARG A 34 -18.04 8.87 -1.18
CA ARG A 34 -18.41 9.63 0.01
C ARG A 34 -19.92 9.72 0.15
N LEU A 35 -20.40 9.60 1.39
CA LEU A 35 -21.82 9.69 1.74
C LEU A 35 -22.03 10.57 2.97
N VAL A 36 -22.95 11.52 2.87
CA VAL A 36 -23.54 12.22 4.02
C VAL A 36 -25.01 11.87 4.07
N HIS A 37 -25.52 11.57 5.26
CA HIS A 37 -26.94 11.43 5.50
C HIS A 37 -27.39 12.49 6.50
N ILE A 38 -28.45 13.23 6.19
CA ILE A 38 -29.06 14.20 7.08
C ILE A 38 -30.47 13.68 7.38
N LEU A 39 -30.63 13.14 8.58
CA LEU A 39 -31.90 12.66 9.09
C LEU A 39 -32.81 13.85 9.37
N SER A 40 -33.94 13.89 8.67
CA SER A 40 -35.00 14.89 8.78
C SER A 40 -36.38 14.22 8.73
N GLN A 41 -37.46 15.00 8.79
CA GLN A 41 -38.82 14.49 8.54
C GLN A 41 -39.15 14.34 7.04
N GLY A 42 -38.14 14.34 6.17
CA GLY A 42 -38.30 14.31 4.71
C GLY A 42 -38.55 15.70 4.11
N PRO A 43 -39.18 15.79 2.93
CA PRO A 43 -39.45 17.06 2.24
C PRO A 43 -40.46 17.94 2.98
N GLU A 44 -41.30 17.34 3.81
CA GLU A 44 -42.30 18.02 4.64
C GLU A 44 -41.70 18.69 5.89
N ASP A 45 -40.41 18.46 6.17
CA ASP A 45 -39.73 19.08 7.29
C ASP A 45 -39.57 20.58 7.02
N ARG A 46 -40.29 21.41 7.78
CA ARG A 46 -40.26 22.89 7.63
C ARG A 46 -38.87 23.50 7.79
N ARG A 47 -37.93 22.76 8.40
CA ARG A 47 -36.54 23.17 8.56
C ARG A 47 -35.74 22.99 7.28
N VAL A 48 -36.19 22.14 6.36
CA VAL A 48 -35.54 21.87 5.07
C VAL A 48 -36.09 22.85 4.02
N GLN A 49 -35.24 23.75 3.55
CA GLN A 49 -35.60 24.76 2.55
C GLN A 49 -34.75 24.57 1.30
N VAL A 50 -35.42 24.44 0.15
CA VAL A 50 -34.74 24.43 -1.14
C VAL A 50 -34.62 25.86 -1.66
N ARG A 51 -33.39 26.31 -1.97
CA ARG A 51 -33.10 27.67 -2.43
C ARG A 51 -32.35 27.65 -3.75
N ALA A 52 -32.66 28.59 -4.64
CA ALA A 52 -31.83 28.81 -5.83
C ALA A 52 -30.58 29.62 -5.44
N PHE A 53 -29.39 29.18 -5.86
CA PHE A 53 -28.16 29.93 -5.63
C PHE A 53 -27.17 29.72 -6.75
N GLU A 54 -27.08 30.72 -7.64
CA GLU A 54 -26.28 30.67 -8.86
C GLU A 54 -24.78 30.92 -8.60
N ALA A 55 -24.43 31.58 -7.49
CA ALA A 55 -23.04 31.96 -7.21
C ALA A 55 -22.15 30.84 -6.61
N LEU A 56 -22.68 29.63 -6.39
CA LEU A 56 -21.93 28.49 -5.83
C LEU A 56 -21.25 27.60 -6.88
N ASP A 57 -21.44 27.87 -8.18
CA ASP A 57 -21.04 27.00 -9.29
C ASP A 57 -19.51 26.75 -9.40
N ALA A 58 -18.68 27.50 -8.66
CA ALA A 58 -17.22 27.46 -8.82
C ALA A 58 -16.47 26.59 -7.78
N TRP A 59 -16.95 26.40 -6.55
CA TRP A 59 -16.13 25.85 -5.45
C TRP A 59 -16.75 24.64 -4.75
N PHE A 60 -15.95 23.57 -4.59
CA PHE A 60 -16.25 22.48 -3.67
C PHE A 60 -16.00 22.95 -2.23
N LEU A 61 -17.05 22.99 -1.42
CA LEU A 61 -16.98 23.37 -0.01
C LEU A 61 -17.19 22.14 0.87
N TRP A 62 -16.38 22.05 1.91
CA TRP A 62 -16.46 20.96 2.88
C TRP A 62 -16.15 21.46 4.30
N TYR A 63 -17.20 21.92 4.96
CA TYR A 63 -17.22 22.36 6.36
C TYR A 63 -18.19 21.46 7.13
N PRO A 64 -17.78 20.24 7.51
CA PRO A 64 -18.61 19.38 8.33
C PRO A 64 -18.64 19.90 9.78
N PRO A 65 -19.69 19.61 10.56
CA PRO A 65 -19.74 19.98 11.96
C PRO A 65 -18.63 19.26 12.72
N LEU A 66 -18.03 19.96 13.69
CA LEU A 66 -16.86 19.46 14.44
C LEU A 66 -17.17 18.19 15.26
N ARG A 67 -18.44 18.02 15.68
CA ARG A 67 -18.96 16.86 16.44
C ARG A 67 -20.45 16.68 16.15
N GLY A 68 -20.92 15.44 16.14
CA GLY A 68 -22.33 15.08 16.06
C GLY A 68 -22.53 13.64 16.51
N GLU A 69 -23.66 13.35 17.16
CA GLU A 69 -24.02 11.96 17.48
C GLU A 69 -24.38 11.22 16.19
N THR A 70 -23.93 9.96 16.06
CA THR A 70 -24.35 9.11 14.95
C THR A 70 -25.82 8.76 15.11
N THR A 71 -26.62 9.13 14.12
CA THR A 71 -28.06 8.83 14.07
C THR A 71 -28.36 7.34 14.10
N SER A 72 -29.60 6.98 14.40
CA SER A 72 -30.10 5.61 14.28
C SER A 72 -29.84 5.04 12.88
N PHE A 73 -30.04 5.83 11.82
CA PHE A 73 -29.70 5.49 10.44
C PHE A 73 -28.20 5.22 10.25
N GLY A 74 -27.34 6.13 10.70
CA GLY A 74 -25.90 5.95 10.61
C GLY A 74 -25.40 4.70 11.33
N ARG A 75 -26.04 4.31 12.44
CA ARG A 75 -25.74 3.05 13.15
C ARG A 75 -26.08 1.81 12.33
N ARG A 76 -27.11 1.85 11.47
CA ARG A 76 -27.48 0.74 10.55
C ARG A 76 -26.47 0.58 9.41
N LEU A 77 -25.84 1.67 8.97
CA LEU A 77 -24.77 1.67 7.96
C LEU A 77 -23.40 1.19 8.50
N GLY A 78 -23.32 0.83 9.78
CA GLY A 78 -22.11 0.31 10.41
C GLY A 78 -21.43 1.32 11.35
N PRO A 79 -20.23 0.99 11.88
CA PRO A 79 -19.52 1.85 12.82
C PRO A 79 -19.04 3.16 12.18
N SER A 80 -19.81 4.24 12.33
CA SER A 80 -19.34 5.60 12.01
C SER A 80 -18.42 6.14 13.11
N LEU A 81 -17.42 6.96 12.75
CA LEU A 81 -16.53 7.60 13.70
C LEU A 81 -17.31 8.67 14.49
N ARG A 82 -17.76 8.31 15.69
CA ARG A 82 -18.49 9.16 16.67
C ARG A 82 -17.87 10.53 16.99
N THR A 83 -16.68 10.84 16.51
CA THR A 83 -15.91 12.01 16.96
C THR A 83 -15.45 12.95 15.86
N ARG A 84 -15.44 12.55 14.57
CA ARG A 84 -14.95 13.36 13.45
C ARG A 84 -15.52 12.89 12.12
N TRP A 85 -16.03 13.83 11.33
CA TRP A 85 -16.39 13.62 9.94
C TRP A 85 -15.15 13.33 9.11
N THR A 86 -15.21 12.31 8.26
CA THR A 86 -14.07 11.90 7.43
C THR A 86 -14.42 12.00 5.96
N LYS A 87 -13.41 11.94 5.06
CA LYS A 87 -13.71 11.91 3.61
C LYS A 87 -14.41 10.63 3.15
N THR A 88 -14.54 9.62 4.01
CA THR A 88 -14.88 8.25 3.60
C THR A 88 -15.88 7.54 4.52
N GLY A 89 -16.54 8.26 5.44
CA GLY A 89 -17.58 7.67 6.27
C GLY A 89 -18.97 7.87 5.64
N PRO A 90 -19.98 7.05 6.00
CA PRO A 90 -21.30 7.60 6.14
C PRO A 90 -21.28 8.56 7.33
N ASP A 91 -21.28 9.85 7.03
CA ASP A 91 -21.48 10.87 8.04
C ASP A 91 -22.99 11.10 8.16
N ALA A 92 -23.61 10.49 9.16
CA ALA A 92 -25.06 10.58 9.38
C ALA A 92 -25.36 11.54 10.54
N VAL A 93 -26.11 12.60 10.27
CA VAL A 93 -26.46 13.69 11.20
C VAL A 93 -27.95 13.73 11.40
N GLU A 94 -28.37 14.10 12.59
CA GLU A 94 -29.76 14.47 12.82
C GLU A 94 -29.88 15.99 12.76
N LEU A 95 -30.83 16.47 11.96
CA LEU A 95 -31.17 17.88 11.94
C LEU A 95 -31.87 18.21 13.25
N GLN A 96 -31.25 19.07 14.09
CA GLN A 96 -31.80 19.47 15.39
C GLN A 96 -33.00 20.40 15.23
N GLU A 97 -33.87 20.46 16.25
CA GLU A 97 -35.14 21.21 16.19
C GLU A 97 -34.95 22.70 15.83
N GLN A 98 -33.87 23.31 16.32
CA GLN A 98 -33.56 24.72 16.10
C GLN A 98 -32.73 24.98 14.83
N GLN A 99 -32.26 23.94 14.15
CA GLN A 99 -31.43 24.08 12.96
C GLN A 99 -32.29 24.23 11.70
N GLN A 100 -31.76 24.93 10.70
CA GLN A 100 -32.34 25.00 9.36
C GLN A 100 -31.39 24.39 8.34
N LEU A 101 -31.91 23.51 7.49
CA LEU A 101 -31.17 22.91 6.37
C LEU A 101 -31.54 23.64 5.08
N HIS A 102 -30.59 24.36 4.50
CA HIS A 102 -30.74 24.94 3.18
C HIS A 102 -30.11 24.02 2.14
N VAL A 103 -30.92 23.59 1.17
CA VAL A 103 -30.51 22.78 0.02
C VAL A 103 -30.47 23.68 -1.20
N PHE A 104 -29.33 23.80 -1.85
CA PHE A 104 -29.15 24.75 -2.93
C PHE A 104 -29.22 24.07 -4.31
N LEU A 105 -30.03 24.67 -5.18
CA LEU A 105 -30.16 24.33 -6.59
C LEU A 105 -29.13 25.10 -7.40
N THR A 106 -28.34 24.36 -8.17
CA THR A 106 -27.31 24.88 -9.06
C THR A 106 -27.44 24.17 -10.40
N SER A 107 -27.65 24.95 -11.47
CA SER A 107 -27.99 24.43 -12.80
C SER A 107 -29.17 23.44 -12.81
N GLY A 108 -30.19 23.69 -11.97
CA GLY A 108 -31.37 22.82 -11.85
C GLY A 108 -31.16 21.51 -11.08
N LYS A 109 -30.00 21.31 -10.46
CA LYS A 109 -29.71 20.14 -9.60
C LYS A 109 -29.39 20.56 -8.18
N MET A 110 -29.79 19.76 -7.20
CA MET A 110 -29.43 20.01 -5.80
C MET A 110 -27.99 19.57 -5.56
N ARG A 111 -27.10 20.52 -5.27
CA ARG A 111 -25.64 20.30 -5.29
C ARG A 111 -24.90 20.74 -4.04
N HIS A 112 -25.61 21.29 -3.07
CA HIS A 112 -25.00 21.87 -1.90
C HIS A 112 -26.00 21.94 -0.75
N VAL A 113 -25.51 21.74 0.47
CA VAL A 113 -26.31 21.87 1.69
C VAL A 113 -25.61 22.75 2.70
N ARG A 114 -26.40 23.52 3.45
CA ARG A 114 -25.94 24.30 4.59
C ARG A 114 -26.86 24.07 5.78
N ILE A 115 -26.31 23.70 6.92
CA ILE A 115 -27.04 23.69 8.19
C ILE A 115 -26.72 24.98 8.93
N LEU A 116 -27.76 25.74 9.23
CA LEU A 116 -27.70 26.96 10.03
C LEU A 116 -28.19 26.66 11.44
N ALA A 117 -27.53 27.24 12.44
CA ALA A 117 -28.03 27.31 13.80
C ALA A 117 -29.19 28.32 13.92
N GLU A 118 -29.80 28.40 15.11
CA GLU A 118 -30.89 29.33 15.43
C GLU A 118 -30.50 30.80 15.19
N ASP A 119 -29.24 31.14 15.46
CA ASP A 119 -28.68 32.49 15.28
C ASP A 119 -28.29 32.81 13.82
N GLY A 120 -28.51 31.86 12.90
CA GLY A 120 -28.15 31.98 11.50
C GLY A 120 -26.67 31.71 11.19
N SER A 121 -25.86 31.34 12.19
CA SER A 121 -24.47 30.93 11.96
C SER A 121 -24.40 29.61 11.20
N ILE A 122 -23.35 29.44 10.40
CA ILE A 122 -23.14 28.23 9.58
C ILE A 122 -22.48 27.17 10.44
N GLU A 123 -23.22 26.11 10.79
CA GLU A 123 -22.67 24.97 11.52
C GLU A 123 -22.10 23.89 10.60
N MET A 124 -22.72 23.73 9.42
CA MET A 124 -22.28 22.81 8.39
C MET A 124 -22.48 23.40 7.01
N GLU A 125 -21.55 23.17 6.11
CA GLU A 125 -21.66 23.52 4.71
C GLU A 125 -20.92 22.52 3.83
N ILE A 126 -21.65 21.84 2.94
CA ILE A 126 -21.14 20.70 2.19
C ILE A 126 -21.63 20.76 0.74
N SER A 127 -20.70 20.69 -0.22
CA SER A 127 -21.00 20.47 -1.63
C SER A 127 -21.05 18.98 -1.96
N GLY A 128 -22.01 18.58 -2.79
CA GLY A 128 -22.26 17.19 -3.19
C GLY A 128 -23.62 17.04 -3.87
N GLU A 129 -23.84 15.97 -4.61
CA GLU A 129 -25.18 15.72 -5.17
C GLU A 129 -26.16 15.39 -4.04
N VAL A 130 -27.23 16.18 -3.92
CA VAL A 130 -28.23 16.04 -2.87
C VAL A 130 -29.43 15.29 -3.41
N ILE A 131 -29.84 14.23 -2.71
CA ILE A 131 -31.04 13.46 -2.97
C ILE A 131 -31.97 13.61 -1.77
N LEU A 132 -33.15 14.18 -1.99
CA LEU A 132 -34.20 14.32 -0.97
C LEU A 132 -35.10 13.10 -1.01
N ASP A 133 -35.22 12.42 0.14
CA ASP A 133 -36.17 11.33 0.43
C ASP A 133 -36.34 10.34 -0.73
N PRO A 134 -35.27 9.66 -1.16
CA PRO A 134 -35.30 8.78 -2.32
C PRO A 134 -36.29 7.63 -2.11
N ASP A 135 -37.05 7.30 -3.15
CA ASP A 135 -37.82 6.06 -3.22
C ASP A 135 -36.92 4.86 -3.61
N MET A 136 -37.49 3.65 -3.53
CA MET A 136 -36.73 2.42 -3.80
C MET A 136 -36.30 2.31 -5.27
N GLN A 137 -37.08 2.89 -6.19
CA GLN A 137 -36.75 2.89 -7.60
C GLN A 137 -35.50 3.74 -7.85
N LEU A 138 -35.48 4.99 -7.39
CA LEU A 138 -34.32 5.88 -7.46
C LEU A 138 -33.12 5.28 -6.72
N ALA A 139 -33.34 4.71 -5.53
CA ALA A 139 -32.27 4.06 -4.76
C ALA A 139 -31.59 2.91 -5.52
N THR A 140 -32.30 2.24 -6.43
CA THR A 140 -31.80 1.10 -7.22
C THR A 140 -31.23 1.55 -8.57
N GLU A 141 -31.84 2.55 -9.20
CA GLU A 141 -31.48 3.01 -10.54
C GLU A 141 -30.39 4.10 -10.54
N LEU A 142 -30.26 4.88 -9.46
CA LEU A 142 -29.28 5.98 -9.41
C LEU A 142 -27.85 5.42 -9.56
N GLU A 143 -27.10 5.98 -10.49
CA GLU A 143 -25.70 5.63 -10.71
C GLU A 143 -24.83 6.21 -9.58
N VAL A 144 -24.52 5.40 -8.58
CA VAL A 144 -23.74 5.85 -7.41
C VAL A 144 -22.25 5.55 -7.49
N GLU A 145 -21.78 5.09 -8.66
CA GLU A 145 -20.37 4.82 -8.89
C GLU A 145 -19.51 6.08 -8.70
N VAL A 146 -18.25 5.89 -8.31
CA VAL A 146 -17.27 6.97 -8.22
C VAL A 146 -16.49 6.96 -9.52
N ALA A 147 -16.82 7.87 -10.44
CA ALA A 147 -16.11 7.99 -11.71
C ALA A 147 -14.74 8.67 -11.50
N ASP A 148 -14.67 9.68 -10.64
CA ASP A 148 -13.41 10.30 -10.21
C ASP A 148 -12.67 9.41 -9.19
N LEU A 149 -11.80 8.55 -9.73
CA LEU A 149 -10.95 7.67 -8.96
C LEU A 149 -10.08 8.42 -7.94
N GLU A 150 -9.79 9.73 -8.10
CA GLU A 150 -8.96 10.49 -7.16
C GLU A 150 -9.56 10.62 -5.76
N LEU A 151 -10.85 10.37 -5.63
CA LEU A 151 -11.60 10.50 -4.38
C LEU A 151 -11.56 9.23 -3.52
N LYS A 152 -11.03 8.13 -4.06
CA LYS A 152 -10.85 6.88 -3.31
C LYS A 152 -9.70 6.98 -2.29
N PRO A 153 -9.87 6.43 -1.07
CA PRO A 153 -8.97 6.66 0.07
C PRO A 153 -7.61 5.97 0.02
N CYS A 154 -7.40 4.97 -0.85
CA CYS A 154 -6.16 4.19 -0.82
C CYS A 154 -5.68 3.88 -2.23
N GLY A 155 -4.39 4.08 -2.48
CA GLY A 155 -3.75 3.62 -3.71
C GLY A 155 -3.47 2.13 -3.68
N THR A 156 -3.54 1.49 -4.85
CA THR A 156 -3.07 0.14 -5.11
C THR A 156 -2.26 0.12 -6.42
N CYS A 157 -1.56 -0.99 -6.63
CA CYS A 157 -0.77 -1.20 -7.84
C CYS A 157 -1.61 -1.84 -8.95
N SER A 158 -1.16 -1.72 -10.20
CA SER A 158 -1.73 -2.47 -11.32
C SER A 158 -0.65 -2.97 -12.27
N PHE A 159 -0.96 -4.04 -13.01
CA PHE A 159 -0.07 -4.51 -14.08
C PHE A 159 0.06 -3.50 -15.23
N ARG A 160 -1.03 -2.78 -15.55
CA ARG A 160 -1.08 -1.75 -16.60
C ARG A 160 -0.01 -0.67 -16.41
N ARG A 161 0.27 -0.29 -15.16
CA ARG A 161 1.26 0.73 -14.81
C ARG A 161 2.61 0.13 -14.45
N ILE A 162 2.63 -0.97 -13.69
CA ILE A 162 3.88 -1.54 -13.20
C ILE A 162 4.74 -2.13 -14.33
N VAL A 163 4.14 -2.74 -15.35
CA VAL A 163 4.89 -3.37 -16.46
C VAL A 163 5.67 -2.32 -17.27
N PRO A 164 5.07 -1.21 -17.73
CA PRO A 164 5.84 -0.13 -18.35
C PRO A 164 6.91 0.47 -17.42
N CYS A 165 6.65 0.60 -16.12
CA CYS A 165 7.66 1.03 -15.15
C CYS A 165 8.84 0.03 -15.09
N MET A 166 8.56 -1.28 -15.06
CA MET A 166 9.59 -2.32 -15.08
C MET A 166 10.44 -2.27 -16.35
N ILE A 167 9.81 -2.12 -17.52
CA ILE A 167 10.53 -2.01 -18.80
C ILE A 167 11.41 -0.77 -18.80
N LEU A 168 10.88 0.39 -18.39
CA LEU A 168 11.64 1.62 -18.31
C LEU A 168 12.83 1.49 -17.34
N GLN A 169 12.61 0.93 -16.15
CA GLN A 169 13.67 0.71 -15.17
C GLN A 169 14.70 -0.30 -15.66
N LEU A 170 14.29 -1.36 -16.35
CA LEU A 170 15.20 -2.32 -16.97
C LEU A 170 16.15 -1.64 -17.96
N LEU A 171 15.62 -0.78 -18.84
CA LEU A 171 16.41 -0.04 -19.82
C LEU A 171 17.36 0.95 -19.13
N VAL A 172 16.86 1.76 -18.19
CA VAL A 172 17.65 2.74 -17.42
C VAL A 172 18.81 2.05 -16.69
N HIS A 173 18.54 0.96 -15.98
CA HIS A 173 19.59 0.24 -15.27
C HIS A 173 20.56 -0.49 -16.19
N THR A 174 20.12 -0.99 -17.34
CA THR A 174 21.02 -1.60 -18.34
C THR A 174 22.00 -0.56 -18.86
N VAL A 175 21.51 0.62 -19.26
CA VAL A 175 22.36 1.74 -19.70
C VAL A 175 23.31 2.17 -18.58
N ARG A 176 22.81 2.29 -17.34
CA ARG A 176 23.65 2.62 -16.18
C ARG A 176 24.79 1.62 -15.98
N TRP A 177 24.51 0.32 -16.08
CA TRP A 177 25.53 -0.72 -15.97
C TRP A 177 26.56 -0.62 -17.11
N LEU A 178 26.13 -0.43 -18.35
CA LEU A 178 27.02 -0.27 -19.51
C LEU A 178 27.96 0.93 -19.34
N VAL A 179 27.40 2.09 -18.99
CA VAL A 179 28.16 3.33 -18.75
C VAL A 179 29.12 3.13 -17.58
N SER A 180 28.68 2.50 -16.49
CA SER A 180 29.53 2.23 -15.34
C SER A 180 30.69 1.28 -15.69
N MET A 181 30.44 0.17 -16.40
CA MET A 181 31.49 -0.75 -16.85
C MET A 181 32.52 -0.03 -17.74
N HIS A 182 32.03 0.77 -18.69
CA HIS A 182 32.88 1.55 -19.59
C HIS A 182 33.80 2.50 -18.83
N PHE A 183 33.26 3.38 -17.98
CA PHE A 183 34.08 4.37 -17.28
C PHE A 183 35.00 3.75 -16.23
N GLU A 184 34.54 2.73 -15.50
CA GLU A 184 35.39 2.09 -14.48
C GLU A 184 36.59 1.34 -15.07
N GLN A 185 36.44 0.77 -16.28
CA GLN A 185 37.55 0.13 -16.97
C GLN A 185 38.63 1.13 -17.40
N HIS A 186 38.26 2.39 -17.64
CA HIS A 186 39.16 3.46 -18.06
C HIS A 186 39.53 4.41 -16.90
N ALA A 187 39.05 4.16 -15.69
CA ALA A 187 39.26 5.02 -14.55
C ALA A 187 40.71 4.92 -14.04
N GLN A 188 41.34 6.07 -13.84
CA GLN A 188 42.68 6.16 -13.27
C GLN A 188 42.61 6.22 -11.74
N ALA A 189 43.60 5.64 -11.06
CA ALA A 189 43.70 5.67 -9.61
C ALA A 189 43.77 7.12 -9.10
N GLY A 190 42.89 7.48 -8.16
CA GLY A 190 42.81 8.85 -7.63
C GLY A 190 42.10 9.87 -8.55
N GLY A 191 41.58 9.43 -9.70
CA GLY A 191 40.77 10.27 -10.59
C GLY A 191 39.41 10.65 -9.98
N PHE A 192 38.89 11.81 -10.40
CA PHE A 192 37.57 12.28 -9.99
C PHE A 192 36.46 11.50 -10.71
N ALA A 193 35.68 10.71 -9.96
CA ALA A 193 34.66 9.79 -10.48
C ALA A 193 33.30 10.47 -10.76
N TRP A 194 33.29 11.57 -11.52
CA TRP A 194 32.08 12.35 -11.80
C TRP A 194 30.93 11.52 -12.41
N TRP A 195 31.25 10.47 -13.17
CA TRP A 195 30.26 9.59 -13.79
C TRP A 195 29.44 8.84 -12.74
N ARG A 196 30.00 8.48 -11.59
CA ARG A 196 29.27 7.82 -10.49
C ARG A 196 28.19 8.74 -9.94
N GLY A 197 28.53 10.01 -9.71
CA GLY A 197 27.57 11.04 -9.32
C GLY A 197 26.46 11.23 -10.36
N LEU A 198 26.80 11.28 -11.65
CA LEU A 198 25.82 11.40 -12.72
C LEU A 198 24.87 10.19 -12.76
N LEU A 199 25.40 8.98 -12.70
CA LEU A 199 24.61 7.75 -12.72
C LEU A 199 23.69 7.63 -11.51
N LEU A 200 24.18 7.98 -10.31
CA LEU A 200 23.35 8.01 -9.10
C LEU A 200 22.23 9.04 -9.21
N SER A 201 22.52 10.24 -9.72
CA SER A 201 21.50 11.29 -9.94
C SER A 201 20.45 10.89 -10.98
N MET A 202 20.87 10.29 -12.10
CA MET A 202 19.95 9.82 -13.15
C MET A 202 18.97 8.78 -12.63
N ALA A 203 19.41 7.90 -11.74
CA ALA A 203 18.56 6.82 -11.26
C ALA A 203 17.63 7.30 -10.14
N THR A 204 18.12 8.20 -9.28
CA THR A 204 17.35 8.75 -8.17
C THR A 204 16.31 9.79 -8.59
N ILE A 205 16.41 10.39 -9.78
CA ILE A 205 15.42 11.38 -10.28
C ILE A 205 13.99 10.81 -10.32
N PHE A 206 13.85 9.55 -10.72
CA PHE A 206 12.55 8.88 -10.83
C PHE A 206 11.95 8.55 -9.45
N MET A 207 12.81 8.28 -8.45
CA MET A 207 12.39 8.10 -7.06
C MET A 207 11.79 9.38 -6.47
N VAL A 208 12.35 10.56 -6.80
CA VAL A 208 11.94 11.82 -6.15
C VAL A 208 10.48 12.14 -6.41
N PHE A 209 9.98 11.97 -7.63
CA PHE A 209 8.66 12.48 -7.96
C PHE A 209 7.58 11.93 -7.02
N GLY A 210 7.55 10.61 -6.79
CA GLY A 210 6.61 10.00 -5.84
C GLY A 210 7.06 10.11 -4.37
N TYR A 211 8.36 10.03 -4.08
CA TYR A 211 8.85 10.06 -2.71
C TYR A 211 8.77 11.47 -2.09
N ALA A 212 9.19 12.51 -2.80
CA ALA A 212 9.07 13.88 -2.36
C ALA A 212 7.61 14.33 -2.28
N GLU A 213 6.74 13.87 -3.19
CA GLU A 213 5.31 14.10 -3.06
C GLU A 213 4.76 13.47 -1.78
N SER A 214 5.02 12.18 -1.55
CA SER A 214 4.60 11.47 -0.34
C SER A 214 5.08 12.17 0.94
N MET A 215 6.35 12.58 0.97
CA MET A 215 6.94 13.23 2.14
C MET A 215 6.45 14.67 2.33
N SER A 216 6.20 15.40 1.25
CA SER A 216 5.60 16.73 1.29
C SER A 216 4.16 16.66 1.79
N VAL A 217 3.38 15.69 1.33
CA VAL A 217 2.01 15.45 1.80
C VAL A 217 2.01 15.09 3.29
N SER A 218 2.93 14.23 3.74
CA SER A 218 2.98 13.84 5.16
C SER A 218 3.37 15.00 6.08
N LEU A 219 4.28 15.86 5.62
CA LEU A 219 4.81 16.97 6.42
C LEU A 219 3.92 18.22 6.35
N ALA A 220 3.46 18.60 5.16
CA ALA A 220 2.69 19.82 4.93
C ALA A 220 1.17 19.59 4.99
N GLY A 221 0.71 18.37 4.76
CA GLY A 221 -0.71 18.02 4.70
C GLY A 221 -1.41 18.44 3.40
N THR A 222 -0.64 18.78 2.36
CA THR A 222 -1.14 19.18 1.05
C THR A 222 -0.19 18.66 -0.03
N LEU A 223 -0.73 18.46 -1.24
CA LEU A 223 0.10 18.15 -2.40
C LEU A 223 1.09 19.30 -2.66
N PRO A 224 2.36 19.00 -2.95
CA PRO A 224 3.33 20.03 -3.28
C PRO A 224 2.93 20.74 -4.57
N THR A 225 3.14 22.06 -4.62
CA THR A 225 3.09 22.77 -5.90
C THR A 225 4.36 22.48 -6.71
N VAL A 226 4.41 22.92 -7.97
CA VAL A 226 5.56 22.68 -8.85
C VAL A 226 6.86 23.20 -8.25
N ALA A 227 6.85 24.37 -7.58
CA ALA A 227 8.06 24.98 -7.05
C ALA A 227 8.71 24.18 -5.89
N PRO A 228 7.98 23.76 -4.82
CA PRO A 228 8.53 22.90 -3.78
C PRO A 228 8.98 21.55 -4.30
N GLN A 229 8.23 20.94 -5.24
CA GLN A 229 8.64 19.69 -5.86
C GLN A 229 9.95 19.85 -6.65
N ALA A 230 10.04 20.89 -7.49
CA ALA A 230 11.26 21.21 -8.24
C ALA A 230 12.45 21.48 -7.32
N SER A 231 12.24 22.20 -6.21
CA SER A 231 13.29 22.45 -5.22
C SER A 231 13.83 21.15 -4.61
N GLY A 232 12.94 20.23 -4.20
CA GLY A 232 13.34 18.93 -3.68
C GLY A 232 14.14 18.10 -4.70
N ILE A 233 13.73 18.13 -5.97
CA ILE A 233 14.44 17.46 -7.08
C ILE A 233 15.83 18.05 -7.28
N VAL A 234 15.94 19.39 -7.38
CA VAL A 234 17.23 20.06 -7.60
C VAL A 234 18.19 19.77 -6.45
N PHE A 235 17.75 19.88 -5.21
CA PHE A 235 18.59 19.58 -4.05
C PHE A 235 19.00 18.11 -3.99
N LEU A 236 18.12 17.18 -4.36
CA LEU A 236 18.52 15.79 -4.49
C LEU A 236 19.65 15.66 -5.50
N VAL A 237 19.46 16.12 -6.74
CA VAL A 237 20.40 15.93 -7.85
C VAL A 237 21.78 16.49 -7.49
N ILE A 238 21.83 17.67 -6.87
CA ILE A 238 23.09 18.26 -6.40
C ILE A 238 23.76 17.35 -5.36
N MET A 239 23.01 16.86 -4.39
CA MET A 239 23.55 16.00 -3.34
C MET A 239 24.00 14.64 -3.86
N THR A 240 23.21 13.96 -4.70
CA THR A 240 23.58 12.66 -5.26
C THR A 240 24.76 12.78 -6.21
N LEU A 241 24.86 13.88 -6.96
CA LEU A 241 26.01 14.17 -7.80
C LEU A 241 27.29 14.33 -6.93
N ALA A 242 27.20 15.10 -5.85
CA ALA A 242 28.32 15.32 -4.93
C ALA A 242 28.73 14.02 -4.22
N LEU A 243 27.77 13.27 -3.68
CA LEU A 243 28.02 12.02 -2.95
C LEU A 243 28.64 10.95 -3.86
N GLY A 244 28.04 10.69 -5.03
CA GLY A 244 28.58 9.69 -5.95
C GLY A 244 29.97 10.08 -6.48
N SER A 245 30.22 11.37 -6.73
CA SER A 245 31.54 11.85 -7.14
C SER A 245 32.60 11.75 -6.03
N ALA A 246 32.17 11.85 -4.77
CA ALA A 246 33.01 11.60 -3.59
C ALA A 246 33.24 10.10 -3.32
N GLY A 247 32.72 9.21 -4.18
CA GLY A 247 32.85 7.77 -4.04
C GLY A 247 31.93 7.18 -2.98
N VAL A 248 30.88 7.90 -2.55
CA VAL A 248 29.86 7.30 -1.69
C VAL A 248 29.11 6.22 -2.46
N THR A 249 28.87 5.07 -1.82
CA THR A 249 28.15 3.95 -2.46
C THR A 249 26.74 4.33 -2.85
N ASP A 250 26.20 3.65 -3.86
CA ASP A 250 24.83 3.90 -4.33
C ASP A 250 23.78 3.72 -3.22
N LEU A 251 23.94 2.72 -2.35
CA LEU A 251 23.03 2.48 -1.21
C LEU A 251 23.04 3.66 -0.23
N THR A 252 24.23 4.06 0.24
CA THR A 252 24.36 5.15 1.21
C THR A 252 23.98 6.49 0.59
N GLY A 253 24.41 6.73 -0.65
CA GLY A 253 24.07 7.92 -1.42
C GLY A 253 22.57 8.06 -1.64
N THR A 254 21.86 6.96 -1.92
CA THR A 254 20.39 6.96 -2.09
C THR A 254 19.67 7.29 -0.78
N VAL A 255 20.09 6.71 0.36
CA VAL A 255 19.48 6.99 1.68
C VAL A 255 19.71 8.45 2.09
N ILE A 256 20.95 8.95 1.96
CA ILE A 256 21.28 10.35 2.27
C ILE A 256 20.53 11.29 1.31
N GLY A 257 20.55 11.01 0.01
CA GLY A 257 19.84 11.79 -0.99
C GLY A 257 18.34 11.87 -0.69
N ALA A 258 17.69 10.74 -0.42
CA ALA A 258 16.28 10.69 -0.04
C ALA A 258 16.00 11.51 1.23
N THR A 259 16.91 11.50 2.21
CA THR A 259 16.81 12.33 3.43
C THR A 259 16.89 13.81 3.11
N VAL A 260 17.87 14.21 2.29
CA VAL A 260 18.09 15.61 1.94
C VAL A 260 16.94 16.13 1.08
N ALA A 261 16.33 15.33 0.20
CA ALA A 261 15.17 15.78 -0.59
C ALA A 261 13.96 16.20 0.28
N ILE A 262 13.78 15.58 1.45
CA ILE A 262 12.66 15.85 2.36
C ILE A 262 12.74 17.26 2.95
N ILE A 263 13.96 17.71 3.31
CA ILE A 263 14.14 18.94 4.10
C ILE A 263 13.78 20.20 3.28
N PRO A 264 14.32 20.44 2.07
CA PRO A 264 13.96 21.58 1.24
C PRO A 264 12.55 21.45 0.67
N GLY A 265 12.18 20.30 0.09
CA GLY A 265 10.88 20.14 -0.59
C GLY A 265 9.71 20.23 0.39
N GLY A 266 9.73 19.39 1.42
CA GLY A 266 8.70 19.40 2.46
C GLY A 266 8.73 20.66 3.32
N GLY A 267 9.93 21.14 3.68
CA GLY A 267 10.10 22.37 4.46
C GLY A 267 9.60 23.61 3.74
N LEU A 268 9.95 23.77 2.45
CA LEU A 268 9.46 24.89 1.63
C LEU A 268 7.94 24.82 1.46
N GLN A 269 7.37 23.64 1.22
CA GLN A 269 5.92 23.47 1.16
C GLN A 269 5.24 23.88 2.48
N VAL A 270 5.81 23.50 3.63
CA VAL A 270 5.31 23.94 4.95
C VAL A 270 5.30 25.46 5.06
N LEU A 271 6.38 26.13 4.67
CA LEU A 271 6.49 27.59 4.72
C LEU A 271 5.46 28.27 3.80
N LEU A 272 5.32 27.81 2.56
CA LEU A 272 4.39 28.39 1.58
C LEU A 272 2.92 28.19 1.96
N THR A 273 2.58 27.12 2.68
CA THR A 273 1.20 26.78 3.03
C THR A 273 0.81 27.18 4.45
N GLN A 274 1.71 27.81 5.20
CA GLN A 274 1.50 28.15 6.60
C GLN A 274 0.31 29.09 6.81
N SER A 275 0.11 30.06 5.91
CA SER A 275 -1.01 31.01 5.97
C SER A 275 -2.37 30.36 5.71
N SER A 276 -2.43 29.31 4.88
CA SER A 276 -3.67 28.66 4.46
C SER A 276 -4.12 27.52 5.38
N GLN A 277 -3.30 27.13 6.36
CA GLN A 277 -3.53 25.95 7.21
C GLN A 277 -3.31 26.28 8.71
N PRO A 278 -4.10 27.21 9.30
CA PRO A 278 -3.89 27.68 10.68
C PRO A 278 -4.06 26.57 11.74
N HIS A 279 -4.80 25.49 11.43
CA HIS A 279 -5.03 24.36 12.34
C HIS A 279 -3.96 23.27 12.26
N ARG A 280 -2.96 23.39 11.36
CA ARG A 280 -1.91 22.38 11.19
C ARG A 280 -1.04 22.31 12.43
N ARG A 281 -0.94 21.13 13.04
CA ARG A 281 -0.01 20.88 14.15
C ARG A 281 1.27 20.28 13.60
N LEU A 282 2.26 21.11 13.27
CA LEU A 282 3.55 20.69 12.69
C LEU A 282 4.19 19.51 13.43
N ARG A 283 4.09 19.47 14.77
CA ARG A 283 4.60 18.36 15.59
C ARG A 283 3.95 17.01 15.26
N GLN A 284 2.66 16.98 14.91
CA GLN A 284 1.98 15.73 14.53
C GLN A 284 2.35 15.32 13.09
N CYS A 285 2.41 16.28 12.16
CA CYS A 285 2.88 16.01 10.81
C CYS A 285 4.32 15.46 10.81
N LEU A 286 5.22 16.08 11.58
CA LEU A 286 6.61 15.61 11.71
C LEU A 286 6.69 14.19 12.27
N LYS A 287 5.86 13.83 13.27
CA LYS A 287 5.81 12.46 13.78
C LYS A 287 5.36 11.47 12.72
N TRP A 288 4.40 11.87 11.89
CA TRP A 288 3.93 11.03 10.79
C TRP A 288 4.97 10.89 9.69
N THR A 289 5.60 11.98 9.24
CA THR A 289 6.74 11.95 8.31
C THR A 289 7.88 11.09 8.83
N LEU A 290 8.21 11.19 10.12
CA LEU A 290 9.23 10.35 10.74
C LEU A 290 8.82 8.88 10.74
N ALA A 291 7.54 8.57 10.98
CA ALA A 291 7.03 7.20 10.89
C ALA A 291 7.09 6.66 9.44
N GLN A 292 6.76 7.47 8.44
CA GLN A 292 6.92 7.10 7.03
C GLN A 292 8.37 6.83 6.68
N TYR A 293 9.28 7.75 7.04
CA TYR A 293 10.71 7.59 6.84
C TYR A 293 11.27 6.35 7.56
N SER A 294 10.79 6.06 8.77
CA SER A 294 11.14 4.83 9.50
C SER A 294 10.63 3.58 8.78
N GLY A 295 9.44 3.63 8.17
CA GLY A 295 8.89 2.51 7.40
C GLY A 295 9.56 2.30 6.04
N THR A 296 10.21 3.30 5.47
CA THR A 296 10.94 3.21 4.19
C THR A 296 12.45 3.04 4.42
N ALA A 297 13.17 4.09 4.80
CA ALA A 297 14.61 4.07 5.02
C ALA A 297 15.00 3.17 6.21
N GLY A 298 14.20 3.17 7.29
CA GLY A 298 14.41 2.26 8.41
C GLY A 298 14.24 0.79 8.01
N CYS A 299 13.27 0.48 7.13
CA CYS A 299 13.16 -0.84 6.51
C CYS A 299 14.45 -1.21 5.76
N CYS A 300 15.01 -0.29 4.97
CA CYS A 300 16.26 -0.55 4.24
C CYS A 300 17.43 -0.92 5.16
N ILE A 301 17.55 -0.26 6.32
CA ILE A 301 18.61 -0.54 7.32
C ILE A 301 18.43 -1.94 7.93
N ILE A 302 17.19 -2.28 8.33
CA ILE A 302 16.87 -3.61 8.88
C ILE A 302 17.19 -4.70 7.84
N MET A 303 16.73 -4.50 6.61
CA MET A 303 16.93 -5.43 5.50
C MET A 303 18.42 -5.60 5.15
N SER A 304 19.19 -4.52 5.13
CA SER A 304 20.65 -4.55 4.94
C SER A 304 21.36 -5.35 6.04
N SER A 305 20.88 -5.25 7.29
CA SER A 305 21.44 -6.01 8.41
C SER A 305 21.20 -7.52 8.25
N ILE A 306 20.03 -7.92 7.75
CA ILE A 306 19.71 -9.33 7.47
C ILE A 306 20.60 -9.89 6.36
N VAL A 307 20.78 -9.14 5.27
CA VAL A 307 21.70 -9.49 4.17
C VAL A 307 23.12 -9.69 4.68
N PHE A 308 23.63 -8.74 5.46
CA PHE A 308 24.98 -8.78 5.99
C PHE A 308 25.18 -10.01 6.89
N LEU A 309 24.23 -10.29 7.78
CA LEU A 309 24.26 -11.46 8.63
C LEU A 309 24.22 -12.76 7.82
N TYR A 310 23.41 -12.83 6.75
CA TYR A 310 23.37 -13.99 5.85
C TYR A 310 24.73 -14.24 5.17
N VAL A 311 25.35 -13.23 4.56
CA VAL A 311 26.65 -13.41 3.91
C VAL A 311 27.75 -13.72 4.92
N PHE A 312 27.69 -13.13 6.12
CA PHE A 312 28.59 -13.47 7.21
C PHE A 312 28.47 -14.95 7.63
N LEU A 313 27.26 -15.49 7.74
CA LEU A 313 27.06 -16.91 8.06
C LEU A 313 27.59 -17.82 6.94
N LEU A 314 27.38 -17.44 5.68
CA LEU A 314 27.93 -18.16 4.54
C LEU A 314 29.46 -18.16 4.53
N SER A 315 30.10 -17.02 4.84
CA SER A 315 31.57 -16.93 4.88
C SER A 315 32.17 -17.74 6.02
N ARG A 316 31.40 -18.00 7.09
CA ARG A 316 31.76 -18.92 8.19
C ARG A 316 31.40 -20.38 7.91
N GLY A 317 30.92 -20.71 6.71
CA GLY A 317 30.53 -22.06 6.34
C GLY A 317 29.24 -22.55 6.99
N GLN A 318 28.48 -21.70 7.69
CA GLN A 318 27.23 -22.04 8.37
C GLN A 318 26.04 -22.03 7.40
N LYS A 319 26.12 -22.86 6.35
CA LYS A 319 25.19 -22.88 5.22
C LYS A 319 23.74 -23.14 5.66
N VAL A 320 23.52 -24.15 6.50
CA VAL A 320 22.17 -24.53 6.96
C VAL A 320 21.51 -23.40 7.75
N VAL A 321 22.25 -22.75 8.65
CA VAL A 321 21.75 -21.63 9.44
C VAL A 321 21.43 -20.45 8.52
N ALA A 322 22.30 -20.13 7.57
CA ALA A 322 22.07 -19.08 6.57
C ALA A 322 20.81 -19.35 5.73
N THR A 323 20.63 -20.58 5.26
CA THR A 323 19.47 -21.05 4.49
C THR A 323 18.17 -20.83 5.25
N LEU A 324 18.12 -21.16 6.55
CA LEU A 324 16.92 -21.01 7.38
C LEU A 324 16.67 -19.55 7.79
N LEU A 325 17.73 -18.80 8.06
CA LEU A 325 17.67 -17.45 8.59
C LEU A 325 17.12 -16.47 7.56
N LEU A 326 17.64 -16.46 6.34
CA LEU A 326 17.32 -15.42 5.35
C LEU A 326 15.81 -15.32 5.05
N PRO A 327 15.10 -16.42 4.70
CA PRO A 327 13.66 -16.36 4.48
C PRO A 327 12.87 -16.01 5.74
N SER A 328 13.25 -16.55 6.90
CA SER A 328 12.52 -16.35 8.15
C SER A 328 12.65 -14.92 8.68
N ALA A 329 13.87 -14.37 8.66
CA ALA A 329 14.17 -13.03 9.14
C ALA A 329 13.52 -11.97 8.25
N THR A 330 13.56 -12.14 6.93
CA THR A 330 12.90 -11.21 6.00
C THR A 330 11.38 -11.25 6.11
N ALA A 331 10.78 -12.45 6.21
CA ALA A 331 9.34 -12.58 6.43
C ALA A 331 8.88 -11.95 7.75
N LEU A 332 9.66 -12.14 8.84
CA LEU A 332 9.38 -11.53 10.14
C LEU A 332 9.51 -10.00 10.08
N ALA A 333 10.57 -9.50 9.46
CA ALA A 333 10.80 -8.06 9.30
C ALA A 333 9.69 -7.41 8.46
N GLU A 334 9.31 -8.01 7.33
CA GLU A 334 8.19 -7.57 6.50
C GLU A 334 6.89 -7.49 7.32
N ALA A 335 6.51 -8.57 8.01
CA ALA A 335 5.30 -8.61 8.82
C ALA A 335 5.32 -7.54 9.94
N GLY A 336 6.47 -7.37 10.60
CA GLY A 336 6.68 -6.35 11.63
C GLY A 336 6.53 -4.93 11.08
N LEU A 337 7.08 -4.67 9.89
CA LEU A 337 7.00 -3.35 9.23
C LEU A 337 5.60 -3.02 8.75
N VAL A 338 4.86 -3.98 8.18
CA VAL A 338 3.45 -3.80 7.80
C VAL A 338 2.61 -3.50 9.04
N LYS A 339 2.86 -4.21 10.16
CA LYS A 339 2.18 -3.94 11.43
C LYS A 339 2.54 -2.56 11.99
N PHE A 340 3.81 -2.17 11.89
CA PHE A 340 4.28 -0.84 12.27
C PHE A 340 3.58 0.25 11.46
N ALA A 341 3.53 0.13 10.13
CA ALA A 341 2.84 1.08 9.25
C ALA A 341 1.36 1.21 9.63
N SER A 342 0.68 0.08 9.83
CA SER A 342 -0.71 0.04 10.30
C SER A 342 -0.90 0.78 11.63
N LYS A 343 -0.08 0.47 12.65
CA LYS A 343 -0.22 1.07 13.99
C LYS A 343 0.19 2.53 14.03
N ALA A 344 1.19 2.91 13.26
CA ALA A 344 1.62 4.30 13.11
C ALA A 344 0.50 5.13 12.48
N TYR A 345 -0.12 4.64 11.39
CA TYR A 345 -1.23 5.32 10.73
C TYR A 345 -2.45 5.46 11.65
N GLU A 346 -2.85 4.39 12.32
CA GLU A 346 -3.96 4.38 13.29
C GLU A 346 -3.73 5.43 14.39
N LYS A 347 -2.53 5.46 14.98
CA LYS A 347 -2.23 6.31 16.14
C LYS A 347 -1.94 7.77 15.78
N LEU A 348 -1.23 8.02 14.68
CA LEU A 348 -0.70 9.34 14.32
C LEU A 348 -1.60 10.07 13.32
N VAL A 349 -2.27 9.35 12.43
CA VAL A 349 -3.16 9.94 11.43
C VAL A 349 -4.60 9.85 11.94
N LEU A 350 -5.17 8.65 12.04
CA LEU A 350 -6.59 8.47 12.36
C LEU A 350 -6.96 9.02 13.74
N GLY A 351 -6.24 8.60 14.79
CA GLY A 351 -6.51 9.03 16.17
C GLY A 351 -6.29 10.52 16.43
N LYS A 352 -5.52 11.21 15.57
CA LYS A 352 -5.15 12.62 15.74
C LYS A 352 -5.73 13.56 14.68
N ARG A 353 -6.69 13.14 13.86
CA ARG A 353 -7.47 14.06 13.01
C ARG A 353 -8.05 15.25 13.80
N PRO A 354 -8.45 16.38 13.22
CA PRO A 354 -7.97 16.93 11.96
C PRO A 354 -6.50 17.43 12.03
N ALA A 355 -5.74 17.19 13.11
CA ALA A 355 -4.42 17.81 13.31
C ALA A 355 -3.34 17.41 12.29
N VAL A 356 -3.57 16.32 11.55
CA VAL A 356 -2.80 15.91 10.36
C VAL A 356 -3.75 16.05 9.15
N PRO A 357 -3.83 17.24 8.53
CA PRO A 357 -4.63 17.44 7.32
C PRO A 357 -4.02 16.69 6.14
N GLY A 358 -4.84 16.29 5.16
CA GLY A 358 -4.38 15.85 3.84
C GLY A 358 -4.00 14.39 3.64
N ASP A 359 -3.65 13.64 4.69
CA ASP A 359 -3.31 12.23 4.48
C ASP A 359 -4.55 11.33 4.43
N ILE A 360 -4.90 10.94 3.21
CA ILE A 360 -5.82 9.83 2.90
C ILE A 360 -5.18 8.98 1.80
N SER A 361 -3.91 8.62 2.05
CA SER A 361 -3.17 7.43 1.62
C SER A 361 -3.21 7.00 0.15
N CYS A 362 -3.31 7.94 -0.79
CA CYS A 362 -3.08 7.60 -2.20
C CYS A 362 -1.69 7.00 -2.41
N VAL A 363 -0.65 7.64 -1.87
CA VAL A 363 0.74 7.28 -2.19
C VAL A 363 1.49 6.84 -0.94
N SER A 364 1.45 7.60 0.16
CA SER A 364 2.40 7.39 1.25
C SER A 364 2.33 6.02 1.92
N LEU A 365 1.12 5.57 2.24
CA LEU A 365 0.94 4.31 2.93
C LEU A 365 1.12 3.10 2.01
N PRO A 366 0.54 3.07 0.79
CA PRO A 366 0.89 2.06 -0.22
C PRO A 366 2.39 2.02 -0.46
N LEU A 367 3.09 3.16 -0.56
CA LEU A 367 4.53 3.20 -0.74
C LEU A 367 5.30 2.57 0.43
N MET A 368 4.91 2.79 1.68
CA MET A 368 5.53 2.10 2.83
C MET A 368 5.33 0.57 2.75
N VAL A 369 4.14 0.13 2.35
CA VAL A 369 3.80 -1.30 2.25
C VAL A 369 4.53 -1.95 1.06
N VAL A 370 4.52 -1.30 -0.11
CA VAL A 370 5.29 -1.69 -1.30
C VAL A 370 6.76 -1.76 -0.96
N ALA A 371 7.31 -0.75 -0.26
CA ALA A 371 8.70 -0.73 0.15
C ALA A 371 9.02 -1.91 1.07
N ALA A 372 8.26 -2.11 2.16
CA ALA A 372 8.49 -3.21 3.09
C ALA A 372 8.53 -4.58 2.38
N HIS A 373 7.55 -4.84 1.51
CA HIS A 373 7.48 -6.10 0.76
C HIS A 373 8.63 -6.22 -0.25
N SER A 374 8.76 -5.24 -1.13
CA SER A 374 9.69 -5.34 -2.26
C SER A 374 11.14 -5.33 -1.80
N LEU A 375 11.46 -4.61 -0.72
CA LEU A 375 12.77 -4.65 -0.07
C LEU A 375 13.05 -6.03 0.55
N ALA A 376 12.06 -6.65 1.21
CA ALA A 376 12.21 -8.00 1.75
C ALA A 376 12.45 -9.05 0.64
N GLU A 377 11.72 -8.93 -0.47
CA GLU A 377 11.87 -9.83 -1.61
C GLU A 377 13.18 -9.58 -2.39
N ALA A 378 13.61 -8.33 -2.52
CA ALA A 378 14.88 -7.97 -3.13
C ALA A 378 16.08 -8.46 -2.29
N VAL A 379 16.03 -8.32 -0.95
CA VAL A 379 17.03 -8.92 -0.05
C VAL A 379 17.13 -10.43 -0.23
N ARG A 380 15.99 -11.12 -0.29
CA ARG A 380 15.98 -12.57 -0.52
C ARG A 380 16.62 -12.91 -1.87
N LEU A 381 16.16 -12.28 -2.96
CA LEU A 381 16.69 -12.54 -4.30
C LEU A 381 18.20 -12.26 -4.37
N VAL A 382 18.64 -11.08 -3.94
CA VAL A 382 20.05 -10.69 -3.98
C VAL A 382 20.89 -11.58 -3.08
N GLY A 383 20.42 -11.93 -1.88
CA GLY A 383 21.12 -12.85 -0.99
C GLY A 383 21.29 -14.25 -1.59
N LEU A 384 20.21 -14.83 -2.14
CA LEU A 384 20.25 -16.14 -2.78
C LEU A 384 21.14 -16.13 -4.03
N LEU A 385 21.02 -15.10 -4.86
CA LEU A 385 21.85 -14.92 -6.06
C LEU A 385 23.32 -14.76 -5.68
N SER A 386 23.63 -13.97 -4.65
CA SER A 386 25.00 -13.78 -4.17
C SER A 386 25.59 -15.07 -3.60
N GLY A 387 24.79 -15.88 -2.90
CA GLY A 387 25.17 -17.22 -2.47
C GLY A 387 25.47 -18.16 -3.65
N ALA A 388 24.62 -18.15 -4.68
CA ALA A 388 24.80 -18.93 -5.91
C ALA A 388 26.09 -18.53 -6.65
N ILE A 389 26.33 -17.22 -6.79
CA ILE A 389 27.53 -16.65 -7.42
C ILE A 389 28.79 -17.04 -6.66
N ARG A 390 28.84 -16.77 -5.34
CA ARG A 390 30.04 -16.98 -4.52
C ARG A 390 30.43 -18.45 -4.37
N THR A 391 29.45 -19.34 -4.30
CA THR A 391 29.72 -20.76 -4.03
C THR A 391 29.74 -21.63 -5.29
N GLY A 392 29.17 -21.16 -6.40
CA GLY A 392 28.92 -21.98 -7.60
C GLY A 392 27.99 -23.17 -7.37
N SER A 393 27.40 -23.28 -6.18
CA SER A 393 26.64 -24.45 -5.73
C SER A 393 25.14 -24.16 -5.68
N PHE A 394 24.32 -25.22 -5.56
CA PHE A 394 22.86 -25.13 -5.54
C PHE A 394 22.25 -25.06 -4.13
N TYR A 395 23.02 -24.77 -3.07
CA TYR A 395 22.49 -24.69 -1.69
C TYR A 395 21.41 -23.62 -1.51
N TRP A 396 21.40 -22.59 -2.37
CA TRP A 396 20.36 -21.56 -2.38
C TRP A 396 18.95 -22.13 -2.65
N LEU A 397 18.85 -23.30 -3.30
CA LEU A 397 17.57 -23.92 -3.65
C LEU A 397 16.72 -24.24 -2.41
N GLY A 398 17.34 -24.70 -1.32
CA GLY A 398 16.64 -24.98 -0.07
C GLY A 398 15.98 -23.72 0.51
N ALA A 399 16.69 -22.59 0.47
CA ALA A 399 16.18 -21.30 0.94
C ALA A 399 15.11 -20.73 0.00
N ALA A 400 15.23 -21.00 -1.31
CA ALA A 400 14.21 -20.65 -2.31
C ALA A 400 12.91 -21.43 -2.10
N VAL A 401 12.99 -22.74 -1.85
CA VAL A 401 11.83 -23.58 -1.54
C VAL A 401 11.19 -23.15 -0.21
N GLN A 402 12.00 -22.91 0.82
CA GLN A 402 11.50 -22.38 2.09
C GLN A 402 10.81 -21.03 1.91
N THR A 403 11.37 -20.15 1.08
CA THR A 403 10.78 -18.84 0.72
C THR A 403 9.40 -19.04 0.09
N LEU A 404 9.29 -19.89 -0.93
CA LEU A 404 8.02 -20.22 -1.58
C LEU A 404 6.99 -20.72 -0.56
N VAL A 405 7.37 -21.68 0.29
CA VAL A 405 6.49 -22.24 1.33
C VAL A 405 6.04 -21.16 2.31
N LEU A 406 6.96 -20.35 2.84
CA LEU A 406 6.64 -19.28 3.79
C LEU A 406 5.72 -18.23 3.16
N ASN A 407 6.02 -17.80 1.94
CA ASN A 407 5.20 -16.81 1.25
C ASN A 407 3.77 -17.33 1.01
N VAL A 408 3.63 -18.57 0.53
CA VAL A 408 2.33 -19.22 0.35
C VAL A 408 1.59 -19.34 1.68
N LEU A 409 2.25 -19.78 2.76
CA LEU A 409 1.64 -19.89 4.09
C LEU A 409 1.21 -18.52 4.65
N VAL A 410 1.99 -17.46 4.39
CA VAL A 410 1.65 -16.09 4.81
C VAL A 410 0.44 -15.57 4.03
N ARG A 411 0.44 -15.69 2.70
CA ARG A 411 -0.65 -15.21 1.83
C ARG A 411 -1.96 -15.99 2.06
N GLN A 412 -1.87 -17.28 2.34
CA GLN A 412 -3.04 -18.10 2.69
C GLN A 412 -3.49 -17.94 4.16
N GLY A 413 -2.79 -17.11 4.95
CA GLY A 413 -3.14 -16.79 6.33
C GLY A 413 -2.71 -17.84 7.37
N TRP A 414 -2.08 -18.94 6.97
CA TRP A 414 -1.64 -20.01 7.87
C TRP A 414 -0.61 -19.53 8.88
N ALA A 415 0.34 -18.71 8.46
CA ALA A 415 1.33 -18.13 9.37
C ALA A 415 0.66 -17.28 10.46
N ARG A 416 -0.35 -16.46 10.09
CA ARG A 416 -1.14 -15.65 11.04
C ARG A 416 -1.95 -16.54 11.97
N TYR A 417 -2.58 -17.59 11.47
CA TYR A 417 -3.34 -18.55 12.28
C TYR A 417 -2.45 -19.25 13.32
N VAL A 418 -1.29 -19.76 12.91
CA VAL A 418 -0.34 -20.41 13.84
C VAL A 418 0.16 -19.41 14.88
N ALA A 419 0.55 -18.20 14.45
CA ALA A 419 0.96 -17.14 15.36
C ALA A 419 -0.15 -16.79 16.37
N PHE A 420 -1.41 -16.73 15.93
CA PHE A 420 -2.56 -16.53 16.80
C PHE A 420 -2.71 -17.66 17.82
N GLN A 421 -2.66 -18.93 17.41
CA GLN A 421 -2.81 -20.05 18.33
C GLN A 421 -1.72 -20.07 19.40
N ILE A 422 -0.48 -19.77 19.01
CA ILE A 422 0.64 -19.67 19.94
C ILE A 422 0.43 -18.48 20.89
N ALA A 423 0.18 -17.29 20.35
CA ALA A 423 -0.05 -16.08 21.14
C ALA A 423 -1.23 -16.22 22.10
N LYS A 424 -2.30 -16.90 21.68
CA LYS A 424 -3.49 -17.17 22.49
C LYS A 424 -3.16 -18.04 23.69
N ARG A 425 -2.33 -19.07 23.50
CA ARG A 425 -1.89 -19.97 24.58
C ARG A 425 -0.94 -19.27 25.55
N VAL A 426 -0.04 -18.42 25.05
CA VAL A 426 1.02 -17.80 25.87
C VAL A 426 0.55 -16.53 26.58
N ALA A 427 -0.20 -15.66 25.90
CA ALA A 427 -0.52 -14.31 26.36
C ALA A 427 -2.03 -14.00 26.37
N GLY A 428 -2.87 -14.99 26.05
CA GLY A 428 -4.33 -14.86 26.04
C GLY A 428 -4.90 -14.35 24.71
N ALA A 429 -6.22 -14.54 24.54
CA ALA A 429 -6.91 -14.26 23.28
C ALA A 429 -6.83 -12.79 22.86
N ARG A 430 -6.91 -11.85 23.80
CA ARG A 430 -6.88 -10.41 23.50
C ARG A 430 -5.59 -10.00 22.81
N TRP A 431 -4.45 -10.42 23.36
CA TRP A 431 -3.14 -10.12 22.79
C TRP A 431 -2.93 -10.83 21.45
N ALA A 432 -3.42 -12.07 21.33
CA ALA A 432 -3.39 -12.83 20.09
C ALA A 432 -4.17 -12.16 18.96
N VAL A 433 -5.37 -11.64 19.23
CA VAL A 433 -6.17 -10.87 18.28
C VAL A 433 -5.41 -9.60 17.88
N ASP A 434 -4.91 -8.84 18.85
CA ASP A 434 -4.18 -7.59 18.57
C ASP A 434 -2.93 -7.82 17.71
N LEU A 435 -2.24 -8.96 17.87
CA LEU A 435 -1.06 -9.32 17.12
C LEU A 435 -1.41 -9.82 15.70
N ALA A 436 -2.24 -10.86 15.62
CA ALA A 436 -2.38 -11.72 14.44
C ALA A 436 -3.67 -11.54 13.65
N ALA A 437 -4.64 -10.75 14.14
CA ALA A 437 -5.86 -10.50 13.38
C ALA A 437 -5.53 -9.83 12.03
N PRO A 438 -6.19 -10.27 10.94
CA PRO A 438 -6.05 -9.63 9.65
C PRO A 438 -6.57 -8.20 9.75
N THR A 439 -5.81 -7.27 9.18
CA THR A 439 -6.21 -5.87 9.01
C THR A 439 -6.36 -5.59 7.52
N ALA A 440 -7.06 -4.52 7.12
CA ALA A 440 -7.02 -4.14 5.71
C ALA A 440 -5.62 -3.81 5.23
N TRP A 441 -4.74 -3.34 6.10
CA TRP A 441 -3.34 -3.12 5.72
C TRP A 441 -2.63 -4.41 5.39
N SER A 442 -2.90 -5.48 6.15
CA SER A 442 -2.38 -6.81 5.82
C SER A 442 -2.90 -7.31 4.47
N LYS A 443 -4.08 -6.86 4.06
CA LYS A 443 -4.73 -7.27 2.81
C LYS A 443 -4.33 -6.41 1.62
N LEU A 444 -4.18 -5.10 1.82
CA LEU A 444 -3.57 -4.18 0.87
C LEU A 444 -2.15 -4.63 0.57
N HIS A 445 -1.43 -5.04 1.61
CA HIS A 445 -0.15 -5.70 1.47
C HIS A 445 -0.26 -6.95 0.61
N ASP A 446 -1.14 -7.91 0.95
CA ASP A 446 -1.32 -9.15 0.18
C ASP A 446 -1.65 -8.88 -1.31
N GLU A 447 -2.43 -7.83 -1.63
CA GLU A 447 -2.68 -7.38 -3.01
C GLU A 447 -1.44 -6.78 -3.67
N ILE A 448 -0.75 -5.85 -2.99
CA ILE A 448 0.45 -5.19 -3.47
C ILE A 448 1.57 -6.21 -3.75
N LYS A 449 1.64 -7.31 -2.99
CA LYS A 449 2.63 -8.38 -3.19
C LYS A 449 2.65 -8.92 -4.62
N ILE A 450 1.47 -9.12 -5.20
CA ILE A 450 1.30 -9.64 -6.56
C ILE A 450 2.00 -8.74 -7.58
N TYR A 451 2.01 -7.42 -7.36
CA TYR A 451 2.63 -6.48 -8.28
C TYR A 451 4.11 -6.21 -7.94
N GLY A 452 4.42 -6.11 -6.64
CA GLY A 452 5.75 -5.74 -6.15
C GLY A 452 6.79 -6.85 -6.30
N GLY A 453 6.38 -8.12 -6.25
CA GLY A 453 7.27 -9.28 -6.28
C GLY A 453 8.10 -9.41 -7.56
N TYR A 454 7.66 -8.82 -8.69
CA TYR A 454 8.38 -8.85 -9.96
C TYR A 454 9.45 -7.75 -10.09
N LEU A 455 9.33 -6.64 -9.35
CA LEU A 455 10.22 -5.48 -9.46
C LEU A 455 11.67 -5.82 -9.10
N ARG A 456 11.87 -6.76 -8.18
CA ARG A 456 13.20 -7.23 -7.76
C ARG A 456 14.04 -7.84 -8.87
N PHE A 457 13.43 -8.35 -9.94
CA PHE A 457 14.15 -8.99 -11.04
C PHE A 457 14.74 -8.00 -12.04
N VAL A 458 14.29 -6.73 -12.02
CA VAL A 458 14.75 -5.69 -12.94
C VAL A 458 16.27 -5.49 -12.86
N VAL A 459 16.83 -5.43 -11.64
CA VAL A 459 18.27 -5.20 -11.46
C VAL A 459 19.12 -6.42 -11.88
N PRO A 460 18.82 -7.66 -11.45
CA PRO A 460 19.55 -8.83 -11.95
C PRO A 460 19.47 -8.98 -13.47
N PHE A 461 18.30 -8.77 -14.08
CA PHE A 461 18.17 -8.86 -15.54
C PHE A 461 18.92 -7.74 -16.27
N SER A 462 18.84 -6.49 -15.80
CA SER A 462 19.61 -5.39 -16.40
C SER A 462 21.12 -5.63 -16.30
N LEU A 463 21.60 -6.21 -15.19
CA LEU A 463 23.02 -6.56 -15.06
C LEU A 463 23.43 -7.66 -16.05
N VAL A 464 22.65 -8.74 -16.15
CA VAL A 464 22.91 -9.83 -17.11
C VAL A 464 22.92 -9.28 -18.54
N ALA A 465 21.94 -8.47 -18.91
CA ALA A 465 21.86 -7.84 -20.22
C ALA A 465 23.08 -6.93 -20.50
N ALA A 466 23.44 -6.07 -19.55
CA ALA A 466 24.57 -5.16 -19.70
C ALA A 466 25.90 -5.93 -19.85
N ARG A 467 26.12 -6.99 -19.07
CA ARG A 467 27.33 -7.83 -19.18
C ARG A 467 27.39 -8.56 -20.53
N ALA A 468 26.27 -9.13 -20.98
CA ALA A 468 26.19 -9.78 -22.29
C ALA A 468 26.50 -8.80 -23.44
N MET A 469 25.95 -7.58 -23.37
CA MET A 469 26.18 -6.54 -24.38
C MET A 469 27.61 -5.99 -24.34
N TYR A 470 28.16 -5.73 -23.15
CA TYR A 470 29.46 -5.09 -22.99
C TYR A 470 30.63 -6.02 -23.31
N TYR A 471 30.58 -7.27 -22.82
CA TYR A 471 31.66 -8.23 -23.00
C TYR A 471 31.52 -9.11 -24.24
N SER A 472 30.32 -9.22 -24.82
CA SER A 472 30.00 -10.16 -25.90
C SER A 472 30.39 -11.62 -25.59
N ASP A 473 30.54 -11.96 -24.31
CA ASP A 473 30.87 -13.30 -23.83
C ASP A 473 29.59 -13.96 -23.33
N LEU A 474 29.10 -14.97 -24.06
CA LEU A 474 27.90 -15.75 -23.71
C LEU A 474 28.26 -17.07 -23.01
N SER A 475 29.49 -17.20 -22.50
CA SER A 475 29.87 -18.37 -21.72
C SER A 475 29.03 -18.50 -20.44
N TRP A 476 28.87 -19.75 -20.00
CA TRP A 476 28.08 -20.08 -18.81
C TRP A 476 28.79 -19.80 -17.49
N ALA A 477 30.10 -19.60 -17.52
CA ALA A 477 30.90 -19.35 -16.33
C ALA A 477 32.16 -18.55 -16.70
N GLY A 478 32.51 -17.61 -15.84
CA GLY A 478 33.70 -16.78 -16.01
C GLY A 478 33.53 -15.38 -15.44
N PRO A 479 34.63 -14.63 -15.32
CA PRO A 479 34.61 -13.28 -14.76
C PRO A 479 33.81 -12.28 -15.61
N ARG A 480 33.60 -12.59 -16.90
CA ARG A 480 32.83 -11.81 -17.86
C ARG A 480 31.51 -12.47 -18.28
N ALA A 481 31.24 -13.69 -17.81
CA ALA A 481 30.00 -14.38 -18.11
C ALA A 481 28.78 -13.53 -17.66
N PRO A 482 27.67 -13.49 -18.42
CA PRO A 482 26.57 -12.56 -18.15
C PRO A 482 25.91 -12.82 -16.80
N ALA A 483 25.75 -14.10 -16.47
CA ALA A 483 25.18 -14.57 -15.22
C ALA A 483 26.23 -15.09 -14.23
N PHE A 484 27.51 -14.73 -14.39
CA PHE A 484 28.66 -15.15 -13.57
C PHE A 484 29.00 -16.66 -13.60
N ASN A 485 28.02 -17.52 -13.32
CA ASN A 485 28.13 -18.98 -13.38
C ASN A 485 26.75 -19.65 -13.62
N VAL A 486 26.78 -20.95 -13.91
CA VAL A 486 25.57 -21.78 -14.16
C VAL A 486 24.58 -21.73 -13.00
N SER A 487 25.07 -21.79 -11.75
CA SER A 487 24.21 -21.80 -10.56
C SER A 487 23.39 -20.51 -10.45
N ALA A 488 24.01 -19.36 -10.69
CA ALA A 488 23.36 -18.06 -10.67
C ALA A 488 22.37 -17.88 -11.83
N ALA A 489 22.70 -18.35 -13.04
CA ALA A 489 21.78 -18.36 -14.17
C ALA A 489 20.50 -19.16 -13.85
N ILE A 490 20.66 -20.37 -13.30
CA ILE A 490 19.55 -21.22 -12.88
C ILE A 490 18.77 -20.57 -11.73
N ALA A 491 19.45 -19.94 -10.77
CA ALA A 491 18.80 -19.26 -9.64
C ALA A 491 17.83 -18.17 -10.10
N ILE A 492 18.22 -17.33 -11.05
CA ILE A 492 17.35 -16.26 -11.56
C ILE A 492 16.07 -16.85 -12.18
N VAL A 493 16.20 -17.89 -13.02
CA VAL A 493 15.06 -18.53 -13.69
C VAL A 493 14.14 -19.24 -12.69
N VAL A 494 14.71 -20.04 -11.79
CA VAL A 494 13.93 -20.79 -10.78
C VAL A 494 13.20 -19.85 -9.84
N LEU A 495 13.85 -18.76 -9.39
CA LEU A 495 13.21 -17.78 -8.51
C LEU A 495 12.07 -17.03 -9.20
N LEU A 496 12.19 -16.73 -10.50
CA LEU A 496 11.08 -16.18 -11.29
C LEU A 496 9.92 -17.18 -11.41
N ILE A 497 10.22 -18.45 -11.67
CA ILE A 497 9.19 -19.51 -11.72
C ILE A 497 8.50 -19.65 -10.36
N PHE A 498 9.24 -19.60 -9.26
CA PHE A 498 8.67 -19.66 -7.91
C PHE A 498 7.77 -18.46 -7.61
N GLU A 499 8.13 -17.25 -8.06
CA GLU A 499 7.25 -16.07 -7.95
C GLU A 499 5.93 -16.29 -8.70
N VAL A 500 6.01 -16.74 -9.97
CA VAL A 500 4.82 -17.03 -10.78
C VAL A 500 3.98 -18.12 -10.12
N LEU A 501 4.61 -19.18 -9.62
CA LEU A 501 3.92 -20.29 -8.96
C LEU A 501 3.22 -19.84 -7.67
N GLU A 502 3.90 -19.03 -6.84
CA GLU A 502 3.32 -18.41 -5.65
C GLU A 502 2.04 -17.63 -6.00
N ASP A 503 2.12 -16.76 -7.01
CA ASP A 503 0.98 -15.96 -7.44
C ASP A 503 -0.14 -16.84 -8.01
N GLN A 504 0.16 -17.88 -8.81
CA GLN A 504 -0.88 -18.78 -9.30
C GLN A 504 -1.56 -19.56 -8.16
N VAL A 505 -0.82 -19.98 -7.14
CA VAL A 505 -1.38 -20.66 -5.96
C VAL A 505 -2.35 -19.74 -5.22
N VAL A 506 -2.04 -18.45 -5.15
CA VAL A 506 -2.85 -17.45 -4.44
C VAL A 506 -4.05 -17.01 -5.29
N LEU A 507 -3.81 -16.58 -6.53
CA LEU A 507 -4.83 -16.08 -7.46
C LEU A 507 -5.85 -17.14 -7.87
N ARG A 508 -5.42 -18.40 -8.03
CA ARG A 508 -6.32 -19.51 -8.35
C ARG A 508 -6.76 -20.29 -7.10
N GLU A 509 -6.36 -19.83 -5.91
CA GLU A 509 -6.69 -20.46 -4.63
C GLU A 509 -6.43 -21.97 -4.60
N LEU A 510 -5.29 -22.40 -5.16
CA LEU A 510 -4.96 -23.82 -5.31
C LEU A 510 -4.83 -24.54 -3.96
N LEU A 511 -4.60 -23.78 -2.89
CA LEU A 511 -4.49 -24.26 -1.51
C LEU A 511 -5.58 -23.63 -0.63
N PRO A 512 -6.05 -24.35 0.40
CA PRO A 512 -7.06 -23.81 1.31
C PRO A 512 -6.49 -22.66 2.14
N THR A 513 -7.31 -21.61 2.30
CA THR A 513 -7.05 -20.53 3.27
C THR A 513 -7.13 -21.06 4.70
N ALA A 514 -6.37 -20.43 5.60
CA ALA A 514 -6.38 -20.78 7.01
C ALA A 514 -7.71 -20.45 7.69
N PRO A 515 -8.11 -21.20 8.74
CA PRO A 515 -9.35 -20.94 9.43
C PRO A 515 -9.30 -19.63 10.23
N VAL A 516 -10.44 -18.94 10.30
CA VAL A 516 -10.58 -17.70 11.10
C VAL A 516 -11.09 -18.07 12.50
N PRO A 517 -10.32 -17.82 13.57
CA PRO A 517 -10.76 -18.09 14.93
C PRO A 517 -11.97 -17.21 15.33
N PRO A 518 -12.92 -17.75 16.12
CA PRO A 518 -14.10 -16.99 16.55
C PRO A 518 -13.73 -15.76 17.39
N GLU A 519 -12.61 -15.77 18.10
CA GLU A 519 -12.15 -14.62 18.86
C GLU A 519 -11.64 -13.49 17.97
N MET A 520 -11.12 -13.80 16.77
CA MET A 520 -10.79 -12.74 15.80
C MET A 520 -12.05 -12.06 15.28
N ILE A 521 -13.14 -12.83 15.08
CA ILE A 521 -14.44 -12.30 14.66
C ILE A 521 -15.07 -11.48 15.80
N ALA A 522 -15.10 -12.03 17.02
CA ALA A 522 -15.65 -11.35 18.18
C ALA A 522 -14.82 -10.10 18.55
N GLY A 523 -13.49 -10.22 18.51
CA GLY A 523 -12.51 -9.21 18.87
C GLY A 523 -12.26 -8.15 17.79
N ALA A 524 -12.69 -8.37 16.55
CA ALA A 524 -12.80 -7.34 15.53
C ALA A 524 -13.80 -6.29 16.03
N LYS A 525 -13.33 -5.35 16.84
CA LYS A 525 -14.11 -4.18 17.21
C LYS A 525 -14.57 -3.55 15.90
N PRO A 526 -15.85 -3.16 15.78
CA PRO A 526 -16.33 -2.38 14.65
C PRO A 526 -15.66 -1.00 14.77
N HIS A 527 -14.40 -0.92 14.35
CA HIS A 527 -13.68 0.32 14.22
C HIS A 527 -14.12 0.89 12.89
N SER A 528 -14.77 2.05 12.93
CA SER A 528 -14.75 3.06 11.87
C SER A 528 -14.84 2.56 10.42
N ASN A 529 -15.94 2.83 9.71
CA ASN A 529 -16.06 2.71 8.25
C ASN A 529 -14.94 3.47 7.48
N ALA A 530 -14.19 4.37 8.13
CA ALA A 530 -13.01 5.03 7.57
C ALA A 530 -11.69 4.26 7.79
N GLU A 531 -11.69 3.18 8.57
CA GLU A 531 -10.60 2.21 8.55
C GLU A 531 -10.93 1.22 7.43
N VAL A 532 -10.04 1.10 6.45
CA VAL A 532 -10.18 0.11 5.38
C VAL A 532 -10.40 -1.31 5.98
N GLY A 533 -9.92 -1.56 7.22
CA GLY A 533 -10.07 -2.82 7.95
C GLY A 533 -11.52 -3.17 8.33
N SER A 534 -12.37 -2.16 8.43
CA SER A 534 -13.80 -2.31 8.72
C SER A 534 -14.59 -2.84 7.52
N LEU A 535 -14.15 -2.53 6.28
CA LEU A 535 -14.76 -3.02 5.04
C LEU A 535 -14.60 -4.53 4.90
N MET A 536 -13.52 -5.09 5.45
CA MET A 536 -13.36 -6.54 5.55
C MET A 536 -14.16 -7.18 6.70
N ALA A 537 -14.46 -6.40 7.75
CA ALA A 537 -15.25 -6.88 8.89
C ALA A 537 -16.76 -6.79 8.64
N SER A 538 -17.22 -5.89 7.77
CA SER A 538 -18.64 -5.74 7.41
C SER A 538 -19.18 -6.93 6.63
N GLU A 539 -18.36 -7.63 5.85
CA GLU A 539 -18.75 -8.92 5.25
C GLU A 539 -18.85 -10.05 6.29
N LEU A 540 -18.11 -9.94 7.40
CA LEU A 540 -18.00 -10.99 8.42
C LEU A 540 -19.01 -10.86 9.57
N LYS A 541 -19.62 -9.69 9.78
CA LYS A 541 -20.58 -9.45 10.86
C LYS A 541 -21.96 -9.11 10.32
N PRO A 542 -22.92 -10.07 10.32
CA PRO A 542 -24.31 -9.69 10.35
C PRO A 542 -24.61 -9.02 11.70
N GLU A 543 -25.72 -8.27 11.72
CA GLU A 543 -26.20 -7.46 12.83
C GLU A 543 -26.05 -8.10 14.21
N LEU A 544 -26.00 -7.20 15.19
CA LEU A 544 -25.84 -7.36 16.63
C LEU A 544 -26.83 -8.31 17.36
N ALA A 545 -27.44 -9.29 16.70
CA ALA A 545 -28.32 -10.28 17.31
C ALA A 545 -27.53 -11.53 17.73
N ASN A 546 -27.45 -11.74 19.05
CA ASN A 546 -26.86 -12.87 19.79
C ASN A 546 -25.32 -12.98 19.89
N LYS A 547 -24.79 -12.42 20.99
CA LYS A 547 -23.43 -12.68 21.51
C LYS A 547 -23.14 -14.16 21.82
N LEU A 548 -24.16 -15.01 21.89
CA LEU A 548 -24.04 -16.42 22.29
C LEU A 548 -23.58 -17.33 21.15
N ASP A 549 -23.75 -16.92 19.89
CA ASP A 549 -23.31 -17.69 18.75
C ASP A 549 -22.52 -16.82 17.74
N PRO A 550 -21.17 -16.80 17.83
CA PRO A 550 -20.34 -16.01 16.93
C PRO A 550 -20.45 -16.46 15.46
N TRP A 551 -21.04 -17.63 15.21
CA TRP A 551 -21.28 -18.21 13.89
C TRP A 551 -22.77 -18.30 13.55
N CYS A 552 -23.67 -17.58 14.24
CA CYS A 552 -25.14 -17.56 14.07
C CYS A 552 -25.68 -18.78 13.29
N LYS A 553 -25.50 -19.99 13.84
CA LYS A 553 -25.75 -21.28 13.20
C LYS A 553 -27.24 -21.45 12.87
N GLU A 554 -28.11 -20.79 13.63
CA GLU A 554 -29.56 -20.77 13.42
C GLU A 554 -29.95 -20.06 12.11
N ASP A 555 -29.18 -19.07 11.68
CA ASP A 555 -29.39 -18.37 10.40
C ASP A 555 -28.94 -19.19 9.19
N LEU A 556 -28.24 -20.31 9.43
CA LEU A 556 -27.70 -21.15 8.37
C LEU A 556 -28.76 -22.16 7.91
N ASP A 557 -28.83 -22.35 6.60
CA ASP A 557 -29.56 -23.46 6.02
C ASP A 557 -28.80 -24.78 6.25
N SER A 558 -29.39 -25.89 5.81
CA SER A 558 -28.71 -27.19 5.81
C SER A 558 -27.43 -27.22 4.97
N ARG A 559 -27.16 -26.15 4.20
CA ARG A 559 -25.98 -25.93 3.37
C ARG A 559 -24.86 -25.15 4.08
N GLY A 560 -25.12 -24.56 5.24
CA GLY A 560 -24.18 -23.68 5.94
C GLY A 560 -24.12 -22.28 5.32
N THR A 561 -25.03 -21.98 4.39
CA THR A 561 -25.27 -20.68 3.79
C THR A 561 -26.40 -19.97 4.51
N ARG A 562 -26.40 -18.64 4.57
CA ARG A 562 -27.45 -17.91 5.29
C ARG A 562 -28.80 -18.07 4.59
N ARG A 563 -29.88 -18.31 5.33
CA ARG A 563 -31.25 -18.47 4.77
C ARG A 563 -31.78 -17.18 4.13
N SER A 564 -31.26 -16.01 4.51
CA SER A 564 -31.58 -14.73 3.87
C SER A 564 -30.66 -14.50 2.67
N ALA A 565 -31.23 -14.52 1.47
CA ALA A 565 -30.56 -14.18 0.22
C ALA A 565 -30.09 -12.70 0.21
N MET A 566 -28.94 -12.40 0.82
CA MET A 566 -28.04 -11.42 0.22
C MET A 566 -27.19 -12.19 -0.78
N SER A 567 -27.70 -12.34 -2.00
CA SER A 567 -26.78 -12.40 -3.14
C SER A 567 -25.85 -11.20 -2.98
N SER A 568 -24.54 -11.39 -3.13
CA SER A 568 -23.62 -10.28 -3.30
C SER A 568 -24.27 -9.28 -4.28
N ILE A 569 -24.63 -8.08 -3.79
CA ILE A 569 -25.22 -7.00 -4.61
C ILE A 569 -24.08 -6.33 -5.40
N VAL A 570 -23.04 -7.08 -5.75
CA VAL A 570 -22.13 -6.70 -6.82
C VAL A 570 -22.92 -7.01 -8.09
N PRO A 571 -23.45 -6.00 -8.81
CA PRO A 571 -23.99 -6.27 -10.13
C PRO A 571 -22.90 -6.97 -10.93
N GLU A 572 -23.27 -7.94 -11.78
CA GLU A 572 -22.42 -8.42 -12.86
C GLU A 572 -22.06 -7.20 -13.74
N ALA A 573 -21.06 -6.44 -13.32
CA ALA A 573 -20.73 -5.17 -13.95
C ALA A 573 -20.19 -5.47 -15.34
N LYS A 574 -20.91 -5.01 -16.37
CA LYS A 574 -20.52 -5.11 -17.79
C LYS A 574 -19.36 -4.17 -18.14
N GLY A 575 -18.35 -4.07 -17.28
CA GLY A 575 -17.15 -3.27 -17.47
C GLY A 575 -15.90 -4.18 -17.61
N PRO A 576 -15.17 -4.14 -18.73
CA PRO A 576 -14.01 -5.01 -18.96
C PRO A 576 -12.83 -4.77 -17.98
N GLU A 577 -12.87 -3.73 -17.13
CA GLU A 577 -11.77 -3.41 -16.20
C GLU A 577 -11.95 -3.96 -14.77
N LEU A 578 -13.16 -4.38 -14.36
CA LEU A 578 -13.42 -5.05 -13.06
C LEU A 578 -13.79 -6.54 -13.20
N LEU A 579 -14.03 -7.02 -14.43
CA LEU A 579 -14.50 -8.37 -14.76
C LEU A 579 -13.44 -9.49 -14.69
N GLY A 580 -12.23 -9.24 -14.18
CA GLY A 580 -11.15 -10.24 -14.14
C GLY A 580 -11.05 -11.08 -12.87
N HIS A 581 -11.62 -10.65 -11.74
CA HIS A 581 -11.22 -11.20 -10.43
C HIS A 581 -12.35 -11.56 -9.45
N CYS A 582 -13.63 -11.54 -9.86
CA CYS A 582 -14.69 -12.21 -9.09
C CYS A 582 -14.57 -13.73 -9.20
N ILE A 583 -13.49 -14.29 -8.64
CA ILE A 583 -13.32 -15.72 -8.48
C ILE A 583 -14.11 -16.09 -7.22
N SER A 584 -15.30 -16.65 -7.45
CA SER A 584 -15.99 -17.48 -6.46
C SER A 584 -14.99 -18.44 -5.84
N LEU A 585 -14.91 -18.47 -4.51
CA LEU A 585 -14.13 -19.39 -3.66
C LEU A 585 -14.42 -20.88 -3.91
N GLY A 586 -14.05 -21.37 -5.08
CA GLY A 586 -14.11 -22.77 -5.40
C GLY A 586 -15.52 -23.40 -5.36
N PRO A 587 -15.60 -24.69 -5.71
CA PRO A 587 -16.86 -25.37 -5.91
C PRO A 587 -17.53 -25.78 -4.58
N ARG A 588 -18.87 -25.75 -4.60
CA ARG A 588 -19.82 -26.38 -3.66
C ARG A 588 -19.21 -27.54 -2.86
N ARG A 589 -19.14 -27.41 -1.52
CA ARG A 589 -19.13 -28.44 -0.44
C ARG A 589 -18.22 -29.69 -0.51
N ALA A 590 -17.62 -30.05 -1.64
CA ALA A 590 -16.92 -31.32 -1.84
C ALA A 590 -15.39 -31.18 -1.95
N SER A 591 -14.85 -29.96 -2.04
CA SER A 591 -13.40 -29.77 -2.11
C SER A 591 -12.72 -30.21 -0.80
N MET A 592 -11.54 -30.82 -0.92
CA MET A 592 -10.70 -31.24 0.21
C MET A 592 -10.44 -30.09 1.19
N GLY A 593 -10.24 -28.87 0.66
CA GLY A 593 -10.04 -27.67 1.47
C GLY A 593 -11.21 -27.33 2.40
N SER A 594 -12.46 -27.46 1.91
CA SER A 594 -13.65 -27.23 2.73
C SER A 594 -13.79 -28.25 3.88
N ARG A 595 -13.33 -29.49 3.67
CA ARG A 595 -13.33 -30.54 4.70
C ARG A 595 -12.25 -30.27 5.74
N LEU A 596 -11.07 -29.83 5.32
CA LEU A 596 -9.95 -29.50 6.21
C LEU A 596 -10.30 -28.33 7.14
N ARG A 597 -10.87 -27.24 6.61
CA ARG A 597 -11.29 -26.07 7.41
C ARG A 597 -12.35 -26.44 8.46
N ARG A 598 -13.34 -27.25 8.08
CA ARG A 598 -14.36 -27.78 9.00
C ARG A 598 -13.75 -28.64 10.11
N LYS A 599 -12.81 -29.53 9.77
CA LYS A 599 -12.07 -30.31 10.78
C LYS A 599 -11.27 -29.44 11.77
N MET A 600 -10.86 -28.24 11.36
CA MET A 600 -10.14 -27.29 12.21
C MET A 600 -11.07 -26.29 12.94
N GLY A 601 -12.38 -26.55 12.98
CA GLY A 601 -13.34 -25.77 13.76
C GLY A 601 -13.94 -24.56 13.06
N GLN A 602 -13.71 -24.38 11.75
CA GLN A 602 -14.41 -23.38 10.96
C GLN A 602 -15.71 -23.97 10.40
N GLU A 603 -16.83 -23.64 11.03
CA GLU A 603 -18.15 -24.17 10.66
C GLU A 603 -18.80 -23.41 9.50
N ARG A 604 -18.49 -22.12 9.34
CA ARG A 604 -19.00 -21.27 8.25
C ARG A 604 -18.06 -21.21 7.04
N GLU A 605 -18.65 -21.10 5.87
CA GLU A 605 -17.95 -20.58 4.72
C GLU A 605 -17.58 -19.11 4.98
N VAL A 606 -16.28 -18.84 5.03
CA VAL A 606 -15.79 -17.46 5.10
C VAL A 606 -15.58 -17.03 3.68
N VAL A 607 -16.38 -16.05 3.24
CA VAL A 607 -16.05 -15.29 2.04
C VAL A 607 -14.83 -14.43 2.40
N PRO A 608 -13.62 -14.68 1.86
CA PRO A 608 -12.57 -13.71 2.00
C PRO A 608 -13.09 -12.48 1.29
N ALA A 609 -13.02 -11.35 1.97
CA ALA A 609 -12.98 -10.08 1.30
C ALA A 609 -11.80 -10.15 0.31
N LEU A 610 -12.13 -10.43 -0.95
CA LEU A 610 -11.19 -10.53 -2.06
C LEU A 610 -10.77 -9.13 -2.52
N PHE A 611 -11.52 -8.10 -2.12
CA PHE A 611 -11.27 -6.73 -2.53
C PHE A 611 -11.37 -5.80 -1.34
N LEU A 612 -10.36 -4.96 -1.18
CA LEU A 612 -10.54 -3.74 -0.41
C LEU A 612 -11.43 -2.80 -1.23
N HIS A 613 -12.61 -2.46 -0.71
CA HIS A 613 -13.44 -1.41 -1.30
C HIS A 613 -12.72 -0.06 -1.16
N GLY A 614 -12.88 0.83 -2.15
CA GLY A 614 -12.26 2.15 -2.13
C GLY A 614 -10.76 2.17 -2.46
N LEU A 615 -10.23 1.17 -3.17
CA LEU A 615 -8.91 1.27 -3.79
C LEU A 615 -8.97 2.00 -5.13
N ARG A 616 -7.95 2.82 -5.39
CA ARG A 616 -7.64 3.43 -6.69
C ARG A 616 -6.29 2.97 -7.18
N GLU A 617 -6.14 2.87 -8.49
CA GLU A 617 -4.83 2.73 -9.12
C GLU A 617 -3.97 3.96 -8.79
N MET A 618 -2.76 3.76 -8.29
CA MET A 618 -1.79 4.86 -8.13
C MET A 618 -1.42 5.46 -9.50
N SER A 619 -1.01 6.73 -9.52
CA SER A 619 -0.52 7.36 -10.76
C SER A 619 0.69 6.60 -11.34
N PHE A 620 0.94 6.75 -12.64
CA PHE A 620 2.15 6.19 -13.26
C PHE A 620 3.43 6.67 -12.56
N VAL A 621 3.45 7.94 -12.15
CA VAL A 621 4.59 8.55 -11.45
C VAL A 621 4.84 7.89 -10.11
N ALA A 622 3.79 7.57 -9.35
CA ALA A 622 3.91 6.86 -8.07
C ALA A 622 4.41 5.41 -8.26
N HIS A 623 3.90 4.70 -9.28
CA HIS A 623 4.41 3.36 -9.64
C HIS A 623 5.88 3.41 -10.05
N LEU A 624 6.25 4.39 -10.87
CA LEU A 624 7.63 4.58 -11.32
C LEU A 624 8.55 4.86 -10.14
N ALA A 625 8.16 5.75 -9.23
CA ALA A 625 8.94 6.05 -8.03
C ALA A 625 9.12 4.81 -7.13
N ALA A 626 8.05 4.03 -6.91
CA ALA A 626 8.15 2.78 -6.16
C ALA A 626 9.11 1.79 -6.84
N ALA A 627 9.00 1.61 -8.16
CA ALA A 627 9.90 0.75 -8.92
C ALA A 627 11.36 1.22 -8.83
N SER A 628 11.62 2.52 -8.97
CA SER A 628 12.98 3.09 -8.87
C SER A 628 13.57 2.90 -7.48
N VAL A 629 12.81 3.16 -6.41
CA VAL A 629 13.24 2.89 -5.02
C VAL A 629 13.75 1.46 -4.89
N ILE A 630 12.95 0.49 -5.34
CA ILE A 630 13.27 -0.93 -5.22
C ILE A 630 14.51 -1.29 -6.04
N CYS A 631 14.62 -0.77 -7.26
CA CYS A 631 15.77 -1.04 -8.11
C CYS A 631 17.06 -0.43 -7.53
N GLU A 632 17.03 0.80 -7.01
CA GLU A 632 18.21 1.41 -6.36
C GLU A 632 18.69 0.61 -5.16
N PHE A 633 17.78 0.18 -4.28
CA PHE A 633 18.14 -0.64 -3.13
C PHE A 633 18.64 -2.03 -3.55
N SER A 634 18.03 -2.65 -4.55
CA SER A 634 18.46 -3.95 -5.09
C SER A 634 19.86 -3.86 -5.69
N LEU A 635 20.16 -2.79 -6.43
CA LEU A 635 21.49 -2.52 -7.00
C LEU A 635 22.51 -2.31 -5.89
N GLY A 636 22.19 -1.47 -4.90
CA GLY A 636 23.05 -1.22 -3.74
C GLY A 636 23.38 -2.50 -2.98
N TRP A 637 22.39 -3.37 -2.72
CA TRP A 637 22.66 -4.67 -2.11
C TRP A 637 23.49 -5.56 -3.00
N LEU A 638 23.24 -5.61 -4.30
CA LEU A 638 24.03 -6.45 -5.21
C LEU A 638 25.52 -6.05 -5.19
N ASP A 639 25.79 -4.75 -5.25
CA ASP A 639 27.13 -4.17 -5.17
C ASP A 639 27.81 -4.51 -3.84
N VAL A 640 27.09 -4.40 -2.72
CA VAL A 640 27.59 -4.74 -1.39
C VAL A 640 27.87 -6.25 -1.25
N ASN A 641 26.99 -7.09 -1.78
CA ASN A 641 27.09 -8.54 -1.62
C ASN A 641 28.11 -9.18 -2.54
N LEU A 642 28.33 -8.64 -3.74
CA LEU A 642 29.24 -9.20 -4.73
C LEU A 642 30.59 -8.47 -4.78
N GLY A 643 30.60 -7.20 -4.36
CA GLY A 643 31.66 -6.26 -4.68
C GLY A 643 31.37 -5.59 -6.03
N SER A 644 31.33 -4.26 -6.04
CA SER A 644 31.01 -3.46 -7.22
C SER A 644 31.90 -3.77 -8.44
N GLY A 645 33.20 -4.01 -8.22
CA GLY A 645 34.15 -4.37 -9.28
C GLY A 645 33.84 -5.73 -9.91
N PHE A 646 33.56 -6.74 -9.08
CA PHE A 646 33.17 -8.07 -9.53
C PHE A 646 31.83 -8.05 -10.28
N ALA A 647 30.82 -7.35 -9.74
CA ALA A 647 29.52 -7.20 -10.40
C ALA A 647 29.66 -6.64 -11.82
N ARG A 648 30.58 -5.68 -12.00
CA ARG A 648 30.89 -5.06 -13.30
C ARG A 648 31.81 -5.88 -14.19
N GLY A 649 32.40 -6.99 -13.72
CA GLY A 649 33.31 -7.84 -14.51
C GLY A 649 34.75 -7.33 -14.58
N LEU A 650 35.12 -6.45 -13.64
CA LEU A 650 36.47 -5.90 -13.49
C LEU A 650 37.37 -6.80 -12.61
N CYS A 651 36.74 -7.65 -11.80
CA CYS A 651 37.40 -8.56 -10.87
C CYS A 651 36.96 -10.00 -11.11
N ASP A 652 37.89 -10.94 -10.92
CA ASP A 652 37.63 -12.36 -11.17
C ASP A 652 36.96 -13.07 -9.99
N VAL A 653 37.08 -12.50 -8.79
CA VAL A 653 36.52 -13.05 -7.55
C VAL A 653 35.60 -12.05 -6.86
N PRO A 654 34.49 -12.52 -6.25
CA PRO A 654 33.64 -11.65 -5.44
C PRO A 654 34.43 -11.01 -4.31
N GLY A 655 34.21 -9.72 -4.05
CA GLY A 655 34.91 -8.97 -3.03
C GLY A 655 34.71 -9.56 -1.62
N THR A 656 35.64 -9.28 -0.70
CA THR A 656 35.41 -9.59 0.72
C THR A 656 34.40 -8.62 1.31
N LEU A 657 33.60 -9.07 2.28
CA LEU A 657 32.70 -8.18 3.01
C LEU A 657 33.54 -7.17 3.81
N ASN A 658 33.59 -5.93 3.34
CA ASN A 658 34.19 -4.83 4.06
C ASN A 658 33.09 -3.84 4.48
N PRO A 659 32.85 -3.60 5.78
CA PRO A 659 31.88 -2.59 6.20
C PRO A 659 32.14 -1.20 5.61
N LEU A 660 33.40 -0.84 5.33
CA LEU A 660 33.73 0.43 4.67
C LEU A 660 33.20 0.49 3.23
N SER A 661 33.11 -0.65 2.53
CA SER A 661 32.52 -0.71 1.19
C SER A 661 30.99 -0.55 1.19
N LEU A 662 30.36 -0.44 2.37
CA LEU A 662 28.97 0.02 2.49
C LEU A 662 28.86 1.53 2.35
N VAL A 663 29.93 2.28 2.61
CA VAL A 663 29.92 3.73 2.63
C VAL A 663 30.71 4.31 1.46
N LEU A 664 31.91 3.79 1.18
CA LEU A 664 32.84 4.33 0.20
C LEU A 664 33.32 3.28 -0.81
N GLN A 665 33.48 3.71 -2.05
CA GLN A 665 34.04 2.94 -3.16
C GLN A 665 35.30 3.63 -3.70
N PRO A 666 36.44 2.92 -3.79
CA PRO A 666 37.64 3.47 -4.40
C PRO A 666 37.45 3.72 -5.90
N THR A 667 38.27 4.58 -6.49
CA THR A 667 38.35 4.83 -7.93
C THR A 667 39.76 4.48 -8.44
N PRO A 668 39.92 3.53 -9.38
CA PRO A 668 38.88 2.66 -9.94
C PRO A 668 38.30 1.72 -8.87
N LEU A 669 37.18 1.07 -9.18
CA LEU A 669 36.68 -0.02 -8.35
C LEU A 669 37.75 -1.10 -8.20
N ARG A 670 38.00 -1.49 -6.95
CA ARG A 670 39.01 -2.50 -6.61
C ARG A 670 38.42 -3.90 -6.61
N CYS A 671 39.33 -4.84 -6.81
CA CYS A 671 39.23 -6.19 -6.26
C CYS A 671 39.74 -6.13 -4.80
#